data_AF-A0ABD3U1D8-F1
#
_entry.id   AF-A0ABD3U1D8-F1
#
_cell.length_a   1.000
_cell.length_b   1.000
_cell.length_c   1.000
_cell.angle_alpha   90.00
_cell.angle_beta   90.00
_cell.angle_gamma   90.00
#
_symmetry.space_group_name_H-M   'P 1'
#
loop_
_entity.id
_entity.type
_entity.pdbx_description
1 polymer ?
#
loop_
_entity_poly.entity_id
_entity_poly.type
_entity_poly.pdbx_seq_one_letter_code
_entity_poly.pdbx_strand_id
1 'polypeptide(L)'
;MEYTGYVGLFLSLIIVCVKCQTLPATTQADLDTISTGLEIYYNVTTNNYTDTQFLALIILRNNHTANILTTSDWEIQFCHKNKISVPEDFLVNLKADGIEIQHTKGCMYTIRPYGNGFRPRQDTNSTAPPEPGIAPAHQYAFPIVAQRWSVVKSDVFPKWYVNNNGSTLQAKVVANTRDVDFFVLRPVDLTTQVLRKVFEANYYLTPFQRFLAVADTLDIEQVPSSLNVPSPLAINFQPPPQSPTGTPPATDVTIDQNWRVKADTQFRQLAQTIVDMINNHKEISGVRLWTNTDPDDGVIEIQISNAVPYIGPTLSANPEAYNVVVQRQNPNVRGKVFLQANSEAGVFYGAQSMMGILGIYDRLPLIARMDDQPRTAYRAIELDVTENFHGVTTIKKLIDGIMAMYKLNYLVLWLGSDWGWRVEIPGLEELTTVGSKRCHDPEETKCLYPGLGSGPDANDSGSGFYTVTDYKDILAYARSKFVTVVPRFNFLGRMRSAVVSMKARYNKYKETDMQKATQFLLHDVQEAAQPDQNPFYLSPSDYKVKYYNDGIMNPCIDKTPNFVTEVIAKLKALHDQSNHPLRFLHVGGEPDLEVFWKKHQVCSALTPSQMDQLRAQYLTQLYNKAMKPLGVGIMVSEEGVLQPRSALPFTSEQLPILSEVFVTVWNTLLGELEKWGMTEEQKQYLAGRTVVNLTQSAPGPRLGKPAFGRAYDIANAGYKVILNSYNTFRFDIPYEMAWEEEGDHDYARIADLFRVFKTEPLNIYQNMDLSYFGAFVDPQLVCRLWDCPALTAPANIVGLQATVGTTNLRSFNELFESIFPRLLAFAERSWKRGTFENTITVHQPFTPEMYAQRNYMFFVEWTNFLNTLGYKELERLDDAGIPYRIPLPGIAVLNGTYLNRTWDMVGRTEIPGLPIEVGDTNGFRPLANINARGLEGQSFAFRTKASHINATRYSREVLMTLSPFTVYPTREMIMQEQFVRERQMAQMGQMMPGAAGGQMQPGRTGQIPPMASGNVPQLLPGQGSSMQQGAQGQMFAPGFQTGTGGQATMGGGGGSFTGNSQMDALRRQQQLPTAMAGRTAG
;
A
#
# COMPACT_ATOMS: atom_id res chain seq x y z
N MET A 1 15.47 30.32 85.52
CA MET A 1 15.05 28.96 85.90
C MET A 1 13.56 28.87 85.59
N GLU A 2 13.02 28.00 84.73
CA GLU A 2 13.53 27.10 83.67
C GLU A 2 12.44 27.15 82.57
N TYR A 3 12.63 27.25 81.24
CA TYR A 3 13.69 26.86 80.29
C TYR A 3 13.77 25.38 79.89
N THR A 4 12.68 24.62 80.04
CA THR A 4 12.56 23.22 79.55
C THR A 4 11.28 22.89 78.74
N GLY A 5 10.38 23.86 78.50
CA GLY A 5 9.07 23.59 77.86
C GLY A 5 9.00 23.70 76.33
N TYR A 6 9.57 24.74 75.72
CA TYR A 6 9.22 25.14 74.34
C TYR A 6 10.10 24.58 73.21
N VAL A 7 11.23 23.96 73.55
CA VAL A 7 12.20 23.45 72.55
C VAL A 7 11.67 22.23 71.80
N GLY A 8 10.93 21.33 72.47
CA GLY A 8 10.44 20.09 71.88
C GLY A 8 9.37 20.27 70.79
N LEU A 9 8.57 21.35 70.86
CA LEU A 9 7.48 21.61 69.91
C LEU A 9 7.93 22.33 68.64
N PHE A 10 8.98 23.17 68.73
CA PHE A 10 9.61 23.74 67.53
C PHE A 10 10.45 22.70 66.77
N LEU A 11 11.18 21.82 67.47
CA LEU A 11 11.95 20.76 66.83
C LEU A 11 11.05 19.72 66.12
N SER A 12 9.88 19.37 66.67
CA SER A 12 8.96 18.45 65.99
C SER A 12 8.30 19.08 64.75
N LEU A 13 7.95 20.37 64.77
CA LEU A 13 7.50 21.09 63.57
C LEU A 13 8.59 21.21 62.49
N ILE A 14 9.85 21.41 62.88
CA ILE A 14 11.00 21.40 61.95
C ILE A 14 11.25 19.99 61.38
N ILE A 15 11.10 18.93 62.19
CA ILE A 15 11.26 17.53 61.74
C ILE A 15 10.16 17.11 60.75
N VAL A 16 8.92 17.61 60.89
CA VAL A 16 7.86 17.40 59.89
C VAL A 16 8.17 18.12 58.56
N CYS A 17 8.94 19.21 58.59
CA CYS A 17 9.34 19.96 57.39
C CYS A 17 10.39 19.22 56.52
N VAL A 18 11.08 18.20 57.07
CA VAL A 18 12.15 17.45 56.38
C VAL A 18 11.65 16.66 55.14
N LYS A 19 10.34 16.48 54.95
CA LYS A 19 9.77 15.70 53.83
C LYS A 19 9.25 16.52 52.64
N CYS A 20 9.41 17.85 52.63
CA CYS A 20 9.30 18.64 51.39
C CYS A 20 10.69 18.83 50.73
N GLN A 21 11.35 17.71 50.40
CA GLN A 21 12.56 17.76 49.57
C GLN A 21 12.17 18.10 48.12
N THR A 22 12.44 19.34 47.71
CA THR A 22 12.47 19.75 46.31
C THR A 22 13.50 18.92 45.56
N LEU A 23 13.09 18.21 44.51
CA LEU A 23 14.00 17.40 43.71
C LEU A 23 15.05 18.31 43.01
N PRO A 24 16.29 17.83 42.83
CA PRO A 24 17.30 18.58 42.09
C PRO A 24 16.92 18.73 40.61
N ALA A 25 17.39 19.81 39.98
CA ALA A 25 17.29 19.98 38.54
C ALA A 25 18.14 18.94 37.78
N THR A 26 17.66 18.54 36.61
CA THR A 26 18.32 17.56 35.74
C THR A 26 19.65 18.08 35.21
N THR A 27 20.68 17.24 35.26
CA THR A 27 21.98 17.49 34.62
C THR A 27 22.19 16.59 33.40
N GLN A 28 23.21 16.87 32.59
CA GLN A 28 23.57 15.99 31.47
C GLN A 28 23.91 14.56 31.94
N ALA A 29 24.54 14.42 33.11
CA ALA A 29 24.88 13.12 33.67
C ALA A 29 23.64 12.30 34.05
N ASP A 30 22.56 12.97 34.48
CA ASP A 30 21.27 12.32 34.74
C ASP A 30 20.63 11.84 33.42
N LEU A 31 20.61 12.68 32.37
CA LEU A 31 20.10 12.29 31.05
C LEU A 31 20.90 11.14 30.43
N ASP A 32 22.22 11.17 30.56
CA ASP A 32 23.10 10.09 30.09
C ASP A 32 22.84 8.79 30.88
N THR A 33 22.70 8.89 32.21
CA THR A 33 22.36 7.75 33.09
C THR A 33 20.98 7.16 32.76
N ILE A 34 19.97 8.00 32.54
CA ILE A 34 18.63 7.56 32.14
C ILE A 34 18.67 6.92 30.74
N SER A 35 19.40 7.51 29.78
CA SER A 35 19.54 6.98 28.42
C SER A 35 20.07 5.56 28.35
N THR A 36 21.02 5.19 29.24
CA THR A 36 21.58 3.83 29.31
C THR A 36 20.94 2.92 30.36
N GLY A 37 20.34 3.49 31.41
CA GLY A 37 19.85 2.77 32.59
C GLY A 37 18.34 2.54 32.64
N LEU A 38 17.57 3.31 31.87
CA LEU A 38 16.14 3.09 31.66
C LEU A 38 15.92 2.11 30.51
N GLU A 39 15.14 1.07 30.77
CA GLU A 39 14.49 0.28 29.74
C GLU A 39 13.02 0.71 29.67
N ILE A 40 12.53 0.99 28.46
CA ILE A 40 11.11 1.24 28.21
C ILE A 40 10.54 0.00 27.52
N TYR A 41 9.32 -0.40 27.84
CA TYR A 41 8.56 -1.36 27.04
C TYR A 41 7.15 -0.86 26.76
N TYR A 42 6.62 -1.25 25.60
CA TYR A 42 5.26 -0.95 25.17
C TYR A 42 4.51 -2.27 24.92
N ASN A 43 3.32 -2.40 25.48
CA ASN A 43 2.47 -3.58 25.32
C ASN A 43 1.03 -3.17 24.96
N VAL A 44 0.47 -3.68 23.86
CA VAL A 44 -0.96 -3.51 23.57
C VAL A 44 -1.74 -4.45 24.48
N THR A 45 -2.55 -3.93 25.41
CA THR A 45 -3.32 -4.75 26.34
C THR A 45 -4.60 -5.27 25.70
N THR A 46 -5.32 -4.43 24.94
CA THR A 46 -6.48 -4.85 24.14
C THR A 46 -6.88 -3.79 23.11
N ASN A 47 -7.14 -4.21 21.87
CA ASN A 47 -7.73 -3.40 20.79
C ASN A 47 -9.25 -3.23 20.91
N ASN A 48 -9.88 -3.85 21.90
CA ASN A 48 -11.31 -3.80 22.15
C ASN A 48 -11.61 -3.15 23.52
N TYR A 49 -10.99 -1.99 23.80
CA TYR A 49 -11.24 -1.22 25.02
C TYR A 49 -12.52 -0.38 24.91
N THR A 50 -12.72 0.28 23.75
CA THR A 50 -14.04 0.73 23.27
C THR A 50 -14.15 0.41 21.79
N ASP A 51 -15.32 0.63 21.19
CA ASP A 51 -15.52 0.40 19.74
C ASP A 51 -14.57 1.19 18.83
N THR A 52 -13.89 2.22 19.34
CA THR A 52 -12.98 3.11 18.60
C THR A 52 -11.69 3.45 19.36
N GLN A 53 -11.33 2.70 20.40
CA GLN A 53 -10.11 2.90 21.20
C GLN A 53 -9.51 1.59 21.68
N PHE A 54 -8.18 1.57 21.82
CA PHE A 54 -7.41 0.50 22.41
C PHE A 54 -6.72 0.94 23.71
N LEU A 55 -6.43 -0.05 24.56
CA LEU A 55 -5.68 0.09 25.79
C LEU A 55 -4.27 -0.49 25.57
N ALA A 56 -3.24 0.24 25.97
CA ALA A 56 -1.86 -0.21 26.01
C ALA A 56 -1.21 0.14 27.37
N LEU A 57 -0.09 -0.49 27.67
CA LEU A 57 0.71 -0.30 28.88
C LEU A 57 2.10 0.19 28.48
N ILE A 58 2.53 1.31 29.07
CA ILE A 58 3.94 1.73 29.03
C ILE A 58 4.59 1.26 30.33
N ILE A 59 5.74 0.60 30.21
CA ILE A 59 6.52 0.09 31.33
C ILE A 59 7.87 0.82 31.33
N LEU A 60 8.23 1.42 32.47
CA LEU A 60 9.52 2.05 32.73
C LEU A 60 10.27 1.16 33.73
N ARG A 61 11.36 0.54 33.32
CA ARG A 61 12.14 -0.41 34.14
C ARG A 61 13.54 0.14 34.37
N ASN A 62 14.00 0.08 35.63
CA ASN A 62 15.36 0.51 35.99
C ASN A 62 16.33 -0.68 35.93
N ASN A 63 17.24 -0.67 34.95
CA ASN A 63 18.34 -1.64 34.83
C ASN A 63 19.70 -1.03 35.28
N HIS A 64 19.68 0.13 35.93
CA HIS A 64 20.83 0.78 36.56
C HIS A 64 20.99 0.37 38.03
N THR A 65 22.20 0.53 38.58
CA THR A 65 22.54 0.17 39.97
C THR A 65 22.11 1.21 41.02
N ALA A 66 21.53 2.33 40.60
CA ALA A 66 21.00 3.39 41.47
C ALA A 66 19.62 3.86 40.97
N ASN A 67 18.87 4.58 41.80
CA ASN A 67 17.57 5.16 41.38
C ASN A 67 17.73 6.06 40.14
N ILE A 68 16.76 6.00 39.24
CA ILE A 68 16.67 6.86 38.04
C ILE A 68 15.36 7.66 38.06
N LEU A 69 15.28 8.72 37.24
CA LEU A 69 14.12 9.63 37.15
C LEU A 69 13.83 10.40 38.46
N THR A 70 14.88 10.72 39.22
CA THR A 70 14.87 11.34 40.56
C THR A 70 14.92 12.87 40.58
N THR A 71 15.03 13.52 39.42
CA THR A 71 15.16 14.98 39.24
C THR A 71 13.81 15.64 38.94
N SER A 72 13.73 16.98 38.97
CA SER A 72 12.48 17.74 38.87
C SER A 72 11.90 17.95 37.47
N ASP A 73 12.74 18.01 36.43
CA ASP A 73 12.43 18.61 35.12
C ASP A 73 12.84 17.74 33.92
N TRP A 74 13.04 16.44 34.14
CA TRP A 74 13.28 15.47 33.07
C TRP A 74 12.02 15.32 32.19
N GLU A 75 12.22 15.02 30.92
CA GLU A 75 11.14 14.70 29.97
C GLU A 75 11.52 13.45 29.17
N ILE A 76 10.55 12.56 28.91
CA ILE A 76 10.67 11.44 27.96
C ILE A 76 9.76 11.75 26.77
N GLN A 77 10.36 11.93 25.60
CA GLN A 77 9.70 12.28 24.35
C GLN A 77 9.54 11.04 23.47
N PHE A 78 8.33 10.83 22.93
CA PHE A 78 8.03 9.69 22.07
C PHE A 78 7.01 10.02 20.98
N CYS A 79 7.08 9.31 19.85
CA CYS A 79 6.15 9.45 18.73
C CYS A 79 5.18 8.27 18.72
N HIS A 80 3.87 8.54 18.57
CA HIS A 80 2.83 7.51 18.52
C HIS A 80 1.84 7.76 17.37
N LYS A 81 1.48 6.72 16.62
CA LYS A 81 0.75 6.86 15.35
C LYS A 81 -0.71 7.28 15.50
N ASN A 82 -1.36 6.82 16.57
CA ASN A 82 -2.74 7.13 16.94
C ASN A 82 -2.79 8.19 18.07
N LYS A 83 -3.87 8.96 18.16
CA LYS A 83 -4.03 9.95 19.23
C LYS A 83 -4.19 9.28 20.59
N ILE A 84 -3.29 9.57 21.53
CA ILE A 84 -3.41 9.17 22.94
C ILE A 84 -4.42 10.09 23.64
N SER A 85 -5.30 9.50 24.44
CA SER A 85 -6.35 10.16 25.22
C SER A 85 -6.49 9.45 26.57
N VAL A 86 -5.77 9.91 27.58
CA VAL A 86 -5.79 9.28 28.92
C VAL A 86 -7.13 9.59 29.61
N PRO A 87 -7.90 8.59 30.08
CA PRO A 87 -9.13 8.80 30.84
C PRO A 87 -8.87 9.49 32.19
N GLU A 88 -9.88 10.17 32.74
CA GLU A 88 -9.75 10.95 33.97
C GLU A 88 -9.32 10.10 35.18
N ASP A 89 -9.85 8.88 35.33
CA ASP A 89 -9.45 7.92 36.38
C ASP A 89 -7.96 7.53 36.30
N PHE A 90 -7.39 7.47 35.09
CA PHE A 90 -5.98 7.19 34.87
C PHE A 90 -5.13 8.46 35.08
N LEU A 91 -5.61 9.64 34.63
CA LEU A 91 -4.96 10.93 34.88
C LEU A 91 -4.81 11.23 36.37
N VAL A 92 -5.83 10.94 37.19
CA VAL A 92 -5.78 11.10 38.64
C VAL A 92 -4.69 10.21 39.26
N ASN A 93 -4.55 8.96 38.81
CA ASN A 93 -3.53 8.04 39.32
C ASN A 93 -2.11 8.43 38.88
N LEU A 94 -1.91 8.77 37.60
CA LEU A 94 -0.62 9.26 37.07
C LEU A 94 -0.15 10.50 37.85
N LYS A 95 -1.06 11.47 38.08
CA LYS A 95 -0.76 12.70 38.81
C LYS A 95 -0.53 12.47 40.30
N ALA A 96 -1.13 11.44 40.90
CA ALA A 96 -0.85 11.01 42.26
C ALA A 96 0.51 10.31 42.40
N ASP A 97 0.96 9.57 41.37
CA ASP A 97 2.31 9.00 41.28
C ASP A 97 3.38 10.02 40.86
N GLY A 98 2.97 11.25 40.52
CA GLY A 98 3.86 12.38 40.23
C GLY A 98 4.33 12.48 38.77
N ILE A 99 3.54 12.01 37.80
CA ILE A 99 3.78 12.21 36.36
C ILE A 99 2.53 12.69 35.60
N GLU A 100 2.75 13.27 34.43
CA GLU A 100 1.69 13.49 33.43
C GLU A 100 2.17 13.19 32.00
N ILE A 101 1.21 13.04 31.09
CA ILE A 101 1.46 12.80 29.66
C ILE A 101 0.77 13.92 28.87
N GLN A 102 1.54 14.64 28.04
CA GLN A 102 1.03 15.75 27.22
C GLN A 102 1.27 15.50 25.73
N HIS A 103 0.31 15.86 24.87
CA HIS A 103 0.53 15.98 23.43
C HIS A 103 1.41 17.20 23.14
N THR A 104 2.41 17.04 22.28
CA THR A 104 3.48 18.04 22.08
C THR A 104 3.35 18.71 20.71
N LYS A 105 3.60 17.98 19.61
CA LYS A 105 3.44 18.46 18.22
C LYS A 105 3.46 17.26 17.27
N GLY A 106 2.58 17.20 16.27
CA GLY A 106 2.51 16.04 15.36
C GLY A 106 2.22 14.75 16.13
N CYS A 107 3.01 13.69 15.93
CA CYS A 107 2.88 12.45 16.71
C CYS A 107 3.52 12.51 18.11
N MET A 108 4.22 13.60 18.46
CA MET A 108 5.04 13.64 19.66
C MET A 108 4.20 13.83 20.93
N TYR A 109 4.55 13.04 21.94
CA TYR A 109 4.04 13.09 23.30
C TYR A 109 5.21 13.17 24.27
N THR A 110 4.98 13.91 25.37
CA THR A 110 5.93 14.08 26.46
C THR A 110 5.39 13.36 27.70
N ILE A 111 6.19 12.51 28.33
CA ILE A 111 5.99 12.05 29.72
C ILE A 111 6.92 12.89 30.59
N ARG A 112 6.42 13.49 31.67
CA ARG A 112 7.25 14.31 32.58
C ARG A 112 6.75 14.28 34.03
N PRO A 113 7.57 14.71 35.01
CA PRO A 113 7.14 14.92 36.38
C PRO A 113 5.95 15.87 36.52
N TYR A 114 5.15 15.65 37.56
CA TYR A 114 4.02 16.47 37.94
C TYR A 114 4.04 16.77 39.45
N GLY A 115 3.60 17.96 39.85
CA GLY A 115 3.51 18.36 41.26
C GLY A 115 4.88 18.34 41.97
N ASN A 116 5.01 17.50 43.00
CA ASN A 116 6.23 17.37 43.82
C ASN A 116 7.26 16.37 43.25
N GLY A 117 7.16 16.08 41.95
CA GLY A 117 8.06 15.19 41.22
C GLY A 117 7.63 13.72 41.22
N PHE A 118 8.23 12.93 40.33
CA PHE A 118 7.87 11.51 40.14
C PHE A 118 8.24 10.67 41.37
N ARG A 119 7.20 10.12 42.01
CA ARG A 119 7.25 9.41 43.28
C ARG A 119 6.28 8.20 43.20
N PRO A 120 6.62 7.17 42.42
CA PRO A 120 5.72 6.06 42.15
C PRO A 120 5.45 5.21 43.40
N ARG A 121 4.18 4.84 43.62
CA ARG A 121 3.79 3.87 44.68
C ARG A 121 4.36 2.48 44.35
N GLN A 122 5.33 2.02 45.13
CA GLN A 122 6.02 0.73 44.89
C GLN A 122 5.24 -0.50 45.39
N ASP A 123 4.34 -0.33 46.36
CA ASP A 123 3.37 -1.34 46.80
C ASP A 123 2.09 -0.62 47.26
N THR A 124 0.92 -1.08 46.82
CA THR A 124 -0.38 -0.53 47.20
C THR A 124 -0.75 -0.75 48.67
N ASN A 125 -0.06 -1.67 49.36
CA ASN A 125 -0.26 -1.99 50.77
C ASN A 125 0.77 -1.31 51.69
N SER A 126 1.78 -0.63 51.13
CA SER A 126 2.81 0.06 51.91
C SER A 126 2.29 1.36 52.51
N THR A 127 2.59 1.57 53.79
CA THR A 127 2.34 2.84 54.51
C THR A 127 3.54 3.78 54.49
N ALA A 128 4.65 3.39 53.85
CA ALA A 128 5.80 4.27 53.64
C ALA A 128 5.48 5.30 52.54
N PRO A 129 5.89 6.58 52.69
CA PRO A 129 5.71 7.57 51.63
C PRO A 129 6.55 7.20 50.40
N PRO A 130 6.12 7.52 49.16
CA PRO A 130 6.85 7.12 47.98
C PRO A 130 8.11 7.98 47.76
N GLU A 131 9.24 7.29 47.55
CA GLU A 131 10.53 7.91 47.28
C GLU A 131 10.67 8.33 45.80
N PRO A 132 11.62 9.23 45.46
CA PRO A 132 11.78 9.70 44.08
C PRO A 132 12.24 8.60 43.12
N GLY A 133 11.65 8.61 41.93
CA GLY A 133 12.08 7.79 40.81
C GLY A 133 11.86 6.28 40.99
N ILE A 134 12.57 5.48 40.19
CA ILE A 134 12.44 4.02 40.16
C ILE A 134 13.68 3.39 40.80
N ALA A 135 13.50 2.52 41.79
CA ALA A 135 14.59 1.80 42.45
C ALA A 135 15.26 0.76 41.51
N PRO A 136 16.53 0.37 41.73
CA PRO A 136 17.22 -0.65 40.94
C PRO A 136 16.41 -1.95 40.79
N ALA A 137 16.42 -2.52 39.59
CA ALA A 137 15.67 -3.72 39.19
C ALA A 137 14.13 -3.65 39.33
N HIS A 138 13.56 -2.51 39.76
CA HIS A 138 12.12 -2.31 39.81
C HIS A 138 11.59 -1.72 38.49
N GLN A 139 10.28 -1.78 38.32
CA GLN A 139 9.57 -1.16 37.20
C GLN A 139 8.32 -0.41 37.68
N TYR A 140 7.99 0.66 36.97
CA TYR A 140 6.71 1.36 37.09
C TYR A 140 5.97 1.22 35.76
N ALA A 141 4.70 0.80 35.79
CA ALA A 141 3.91 0.54 34.60
C ALA A 141 2.55 1.24 34.69
N PHE A 142 2.14 1.90 33.61
CA PHE A 142 0.94 2.71 33.58
C PHE A 142 0.16 2.57 32.26
N PRO A 143 -1.19 2.59 32.31
CA PRO A 143 -2.01 2.46 31.12
C PRO A 143 -2.09 3.76 30.32
N ILE A 144 -2.12 3.62 29.00
CA ILE A 144 -2.59 4.64 28.07
C ILE A 144 -3.80 4.10 27.30
N VAL A 145 -4.77 4.97 27.01
CA VAL A 145 -5.83 4.69 26.03
C VAL A 145 -5.53 5.54 24.81
N ALA A 146 -5.63 4.94 23.62
CA ALA A 146 -5.41 5.62 22.36
C ALA A 146 -6.51 5.28 21.35
N GLN A 147 -6.76 6.19 20.42
CA GLN A 147 -7.80 6.04 19.41
C GLN A 147 -7.47 4.91 18.42
N ARG A 148 -8.52 4.36 17.80
CA ARG A 148 -8.47 3.29 16.81
C ARG A 148 -7.84 2.02 17.40
N TRP A 149 -6.75 1.54 16.80
CA TRP A 149 -6.16 0.23 17.04
C TRP A 149 -4.64 0.29 16.83
N SER A 150 -3.90 -0.53 17.57
CA SER A 150 -2.49 -0.86 17.33
C SER A 150 -2.41 -2.35 17.02
N VAL A 151 -2.12 -2.70 15.76
CA VAL A 151 -2.25 -4.06 15.23
C VAL A 151 -1.03 -4.56 14.44
N VAL A 152 0.00 -3.71 14.32
CA VAL A 152 1.35 -4.08 13.86
C VAL A 152 2.38 -3.48 14.81
N LYS A 153 3.55 -4.12 14.95
CA LYS A 153 4.65 -3.60 15.80
C LYS A 153 5.05 -2.16 15.48
N SER A 154 4.88 -1.76 14.22
CA SER A 154 5.22 -0.43 13.68
C SER A 154 4.14 0.66 13.88
N ASP A 155 3.10 0.43 14.69
CA ASP A 155 2.19 1.50 15.14
C ASP A 155 2.79 2.38 16.26
N VAL A 156 3.90 1.94 16.85
CA VAL A 156 4.73 2.71 17.80
C VAL A 156 6.08 2.97 17.13
N PHE A 157 6.59 4.19 17.28
CA PHE A 157 7.84 4.59 16.62
C PHE A 157 9.05 4.39 17.53
N PRO A 158 10.23 4.02 16.98
CA PRO A 158 11.46 3.86 17.74
C PRO A 158 12.08 5.22 18.15
N LYS A 159 13.22 5.14 18.82
CA LYS A 159 14.04 6.27 19.31
C LYS A 159 13.30 7.23 20.23
N TRP A 160 12.67 6.68 21.28
CA TRP A 160 12.20 7.48 22.40
C TRP A 160 13.43 8.10 23.06
N TYR A 161 13.36 9.36 23.47
CA TYR A 161 14.53 10.08 23.96
C TYR A 161 14.22 10.93 25.18
N VAL A 162 15.24 11.21 25.97
CA VAL A 162 15.14 12.05 27.16
C VAL A 162 15.78 13.42 26.95
N ASN A 163 15.12 14.45 27.47
CA ASN A 163 15.58 15.86 27.49
C ASN A 163 15.20 16.47 28.84
N ASN A 164 15.38 17.79 28.97
CA ASN A 164 14.81 18.55 30.08
C ASN A 164 14.05 19.78 29.57
N ASN A 165 13.19 20.34 30.42
CA ASN A 165 12.35 21.50 30.12
C ASN A 165 13.16 22.82 30.17
N GLY A 166 14.04 23.03 29.18
CA GLY A 166 14.90 24.22 29.14
C GLY A 166 16.01 24.28 28.07
N SER A 167 16.00 23.38 27.07
CA SER A 167 16.79 23.45 25.81
C SER A 167 18.32 23.69 25.88
N THR A 168 18.96 23.56 27.05
CA THR A 168 20.43 23.65 27.21
C THR A 168 21.15 22.31 27.27
N LEU A 169 20.48 21.21 27.64
CA LEU A 169 21.08 19.88 27.69
C LEU A 169 20.96 19.16 26.34
N GLN A 170 21.90 18.26 26.05
CA GLN A 170 21.81 17.39 24.88
C GLN A 170 20.84 16.24 25.18
N ALA A 171 19.75 16.17 24.42
CA ALA A 171 18.81 15.07 24.47
C ALA A 171 19.45 13.72 24.06
N LYS A 172 18.98 12.61 24.65
CA LYS A 172 19.59 11.28 24.49
C LYS A 172 18.55 10.19 24.23
N VAL A 173 18.75 9.38 23.19
CA VAL A 173 17.86 8.23 22.88
C VAL A 173 17.98 7.17 23.99
N VAL A 174 16.85 6.69 24.51
CA VAL A 174 16.80 5.58 25.48
C VAL A 174 17.19 4.29 24.77
N ALA A 175 18.24 3.63 25.25
CA ALA A 175 19.05 2.70 24.48
C ALA A 175 18.26 1.55 23.85
N ASN A 176 17.35 0.91 24.60
CA ASN A 176 16.57 -0.23 24.10
C ASN A 176 15.46 0.18 23.12
N THR A 177 15.11 1.47 23.00
CA THR A 177 14.03 1.93 22.10
C THR A 177 14.51 2.21 20.67
N ARG A 178 15.81 2.03 20.38
CA ARG A 178 16.43 2.32 19.07
C ARG A 178 15.82 1.53 17.91
N ASP A 179 15.28 0.35 18.19
CA ASP A 179 14.57 -0.54 17.27
C ASP A 179 13.28 -1.01 17.96
N VAL A 180 12.18 -1.14 17.21
CA VAL A 180 10.87 -1.58 17.75
C VAL A 180 10.94 -3.00 18.33
N ASP A 181 11.74 -3.89 17.76
CA ASP A 181 11.79 -5.31 18.18
C ASP A 181 12.44 -5.51 19.57
N PHE A 182 13.04 -4.47 20.16
CA PHE A 182 13.62 -4.51 21.52
C PHE A 182 12.75 -3.88 22.63
N PHE A 183 11.66 -3.19 22.29
CA PHE A 183 10.78 -2.56 23.29
C PHE A 183 9.28 -2.79 23.08
N VAL A 184 8.83 -3.06 21.85
CA VAL A 184 7.43 -3.38 21.55
C VAL A 184 7.22 -4.88 21.82
N LEU A 185 6.51 -5.20 22.91
CA LEU A 185 6.32 -6.60 23.32
C LEU A 185 5.45 -7.35 22.32
N ARG A 186 5.77 -8.63 22.09
CA ARG A 186 4.94 -9.50 21.26
C ARG A 186 3.63 -9.86 21.98
N PRO A 187 2.49 -9.89 21.25
CA PRO A 187 1.23 -10.44 21.72
C PRO A 187 1.35 -11.85 22.32
N VAL A 188 0.66 -12.06 23.43
CA VAL A 188 0.42 -13.36 24.07
C VAL A 188 -1.00 -13.88 23.81
N ASP A 189 -1.96 -12.97 23.55
CA ASP A 189 -3.31 -13.26 23.08
C ASP A 189 -3.59 -12.48 21.79
N LEU A 190 -3.61 -13.19 20.67
CA LEU A 190 -3.92 -12.61 19.36
C LEU A 190 -5.33 -12.00 19.32
N THR A 191 -6.30 -12.58 20.05
CA THR A 191 -7.72 -12.23 19.93
C THR A 191 -8.05 -10.85 20.50
N THR A 192 -7.34 -10.41 21.55
CA THR A 192 -7.46 -9.06 22.10
C THR A 192 -6.35 -8.11 21.63
N GLN A 193 -5.12 -8.59 21.42
CA GLN A 193 -3.96 -7.72 21.17
C GLN A 193 -3.65 -7.49 19.68
N VAL A 194 -4.18 -8.30 18.74
CA VAL A 194 -3.87 -8.18 17.28
C VAL A 194 -5.10 -7.92 16.42
N LEU A 195 -6.27 -8.41 16.82
CA LEU A 195 -7.52 -8.16 16.09
C LEU A 195 -8.14 -6.82 16.49
N ARG A 196 -8.66 -6.07 15.52
CA ARG A 196 -9.52 -4.88 15.74
C ARG A 196 -10.93 -5.27 16.15
N LYS A 197 -11.43 -6.36 15.57
CA LYS A 197 -12.77 -6.93 15.79
C LYS A 197 -12.69 -8.45 15.70
N VAL A 198 -13.47 -9.15 16.52
CA VAL A 198 -13.37 -10.62 16.71
C VAL A 198 -13.46 -11.42 15.41
N PHE A 199 -14.21 -10.95 14.41
CA PHE A 199 -14.36 -11.65 13.12
C PHE A 199 -13.09 -11.66 12.26
N GLU A 200 -12.10 -10.81 12.53
CA GLU A 200 -10.80 -10.82 11.82
C GLU A 200 -10.03 -12.14 12.04
N ALA A 201 -10.32 -12.87 13.12
CA ALA A 201 -9.71 -14.18 13.43
C ALA A 201 -9.80 -15.19 12.27
N ASN A 202 -10.86 -15.12 11.46
CA ASN A 202 -11.07 -16.01 10.32
C ASN A 202 -10.04 -15.83 9.19
N TYR A 203 -9.35 -14.68 9.16
CA TYR A 203 -8.45 -14.26 8.08
C TYR A 203 -6.98 -14.17 8.54
N TYR A 204 -6.69 -14.41 9.82
CA TYR A 204 -5.32 -14.52 10.33
C TYR A 204 -4.70 -15.85 9.89
N LEU A 205 -3.54 -15.83 9.24
CA LEU A 205 -2.98 -17.02 8.58
C LEU A 205 -1.96 -17.78 9.46
N THR A 206 -2.43 -18.82 10.15
CA THR A 206 -1.54 -19.89 10.66
C THR A 206 -0.83 -20.61 9.50
N PRO A 207 0.27 -21.36 9.75
CA PRO A 207 0.93 -22.18 8.73
C PRO A 207 -0.04 -23.08 7.93
N PHE A 208 -1.05 -23.67 8.57
CA PHE A 208 -2.02 -24.49 7.86
C PHE A 208 -3.02 -23.69 7.03
N GLN A 209 -3.54 -22.57 7.54
CA GLN A 209 -4.40 -21.70 6.74
C GLN A 209 -3.64 -21.14 5.52
N ARG A 210 -2.35 -20.83 5.66
CA ARG A 210 -1.50 -20.43 4.54
C ARG A 210 -1.28 -21.57 3.54
N PHE A 211 -1.13 -22.82 3.99
CA PHE A 211 -1.05 -24.00 3.11
C PHE A 211 -2.34 -24.19 2.28
N LEU A 212 -3.51 -23.98 2.89
CA LEU A 212 -4.79 -24.02 2.19
C LEU A 212 -5.00 -22.83 1.25
N ALA A 213 -4.60 -21.61 1.66
CA ALA A 213 -4.76 -20.41 0.83
C ALA A 213 -3.97 -20.45 -0.49
N VAL A 214 -2.94 -21.29 -0.57
CA VAL A 214 -2.12 -21.51 -1.78
C VAL A 214 -2.34 -22.90 -2.40
N ALA A 215 -3.44 -23.60 -2.03
CA ALA A 215 -3.77 -24.92 -2.56
C ALA A 215 -4.03 -24.90 -4.08
N ASP A 216 -4.67 -23.83 -4.54
CA ASP A 216 -5.15 -23.57 -5.91
C ASP A 216 -4.02 -23.32 -6.90
N THR A 217 -2.87 -22.82 -6.43
CA THR A 217 -1.68 -22.64 -7.27
C THR A 217 -1.02 -23.99 -7.50
N LEU A 218 -0.91 -24.37 -8.77
CA LEU A 218 -0.08 -25.50 -9.18
C LEU A 218 1.39 -25.04 -9.26
N ASP A 219 2.28 -25.68 -8.52
CA ASP A 219 3.70 -25.67 -8.84
C ASP A 219 3.91 -26.53 -10.09
N ILE A 220 4.50 -25.96 -11.14
CA ILE A 220 4.77 -26.66 -12.40
C ILE A 220 6.22 -27.16 -12.53
N GLU A 221 7.03 -27.00 -11.47
CA GLU A 221 8.44 -27.41 -11.32
C GLU A 221 9.44 -26.76 -12.31
N GLN A 222 8.98 -26.28 -13.47
CA GLN A 222 9.79 -25.62 -14.51
C GLN A 222 8.97 -24.56 -15.25
N VAL A 223 9.59 -23.42 -15.56
CA VAL A 223 8.97 -22.34 -16.34
C VAL A 223 9.55 -22.31 -17.76
N PRO A 224 8.70 -22.25 -18.82
CA PRO A 224 9.19 -21.99 -20.17
C PRO A 224 9.89 -20.64 -20.25
N SER A 225 11.09 -20.58 -20.85
CA SER A 225 11.89 -19.34 -21.02
C SER A 225 11.14 -18.22 -21.76
N SER A 226 10.07 -18.56 -22.49
CA SER A 226 9.16 -17.62 -23.16
C SER A 226 8.20 -16.87 -22.23
N LEU A 227 7.98 -17.31 -20.99
CA LEU A 227 7.14 -16.58 -20.03
C LEU A 227 7.90 -15.38 -19.47
N ASN A 228 7.24 -14.22 -19.47
CA ASN A 228 7.83 -12.93 -19.16
C ASN A 228 6.91 -12.10 -18.25
N VAL A 229 7.51 -11.21 -17.45
CA VAL A 229 6.81 -10.21 -16.64
C VAL A 229 7.34 -8.81 -16.95
N PRO A 230 6.50 -7.85 -17.41
CA PRO A 230 5.18 -8.06 -18.00
C PRO A 230 5.23 -8.97 -19.23
N SER A 231 4.17 -9.76 -19.42
CA SER A 231 4.01 -10.64 -20.57
C SER A 231 3.72 -9.84 -21.85
N PRO A 232 4.41 -10.14 -22.98
CA PRO A 232 4.06 -9.58 -24.28
C PRO A 232 2.62 -9.90 -24.72
N LEU A 233 2.09 -9.09 -25.65
CA LEU A 233 0.77 -9.35 -26.24
C LEU A 233 0.75 -10.64 -27.09
N ALA A 234 1.79 -10.90 -27.88
CA ALA A 234 1.93 -12.14 -28.64
C ALA A 234 3.40 -12.53 -28.87
N ILE A 235 3.69 -13.84 -28.85
CA ILE A 235 4.99 -14.40 -29.26
C ILE A 235 4.74 -15.54 -30.26
N ASN A 236 5.37 -15.46 -31.42
CA ASN A 236 5.36 -16.48 -32.47
C ASN A 236 6.78 -17.05 -32.60
N PHE A 237 6.96 -18.34 -32.35
CA PHE A 237 8.25 -19.02 -32.49
C PHE A 237 8.51 -19.44 -33.94
N GLN A 238 9.78 -19.58 -34.31
CA GLN A 238 10.15 -20.17 -35.61
C GLN A 238 10.09 -21.70 -35.50
N PRO A 239 9.72 -22.41 -36.58
CA PRO A 239 10.03 -23.84 -36.66
C PRO A 239 11.56 -24.03 -36.59
N PRO A 240 12.06 -25.13 -36.00
CA PRO A 240 13.48 -25.43 -36.01
C PRO A 240 14.02 -25.50 -37.45
N PRO A 241 15.26 -25.05 -37.72
CA PRO A 241 15.91 -25.29 -39.01
C PRO A 241 15.88 -26.77 -39.38
N GLN A 242 15.74 -27.11 -40.66
CA GLN A 242 15.83 -28.52 -41.08
C GLN A 242 17.29 -28.96 -41.13
N SER A 243 17.64 -30.01 -40.38
CA SER A 243 18.98 -30.58 -40.32
C SER A 243 19.14 -31.74 -41.32
N PRO A 244 20.13 -31.71 -42.23
CA PRO A 244 20.41 -32.83 -43.13
C PRO A 244 20.86 -34.13 -42.43
N THR A 245 21.26 -34.07 -41.15
CA THR A 245 21.85 -35.20 -40.41
C THR A 245 20.88 -35.90 -39.46
N GLY A 246 19.60 -35.53 -39.47
CA GLY A 246 18.56 -36.10 -38.59
C GLY A 246 18.68 -35.69 -37.11
N THR A 247 19.77 -35.05 -36.71
CA THR A 247 19.95 -34.44 -35.38
C THR A 247 19.15 -33.13 -35.33
N PRO A 248 18.23 -32.92 -34.36
CA PRO A 248 17.54 -31.64 -34.20
C PRO A 248 18.57 -30.53 -33.96
N PRO A 249 18.56 -29.44 -34.75
CA PRO A 249 19.45 -28.31 -34.48
C PRO A 249 18.91 -27.50 -33.29
N ALA A 250 19.81 -26.83 -32.59
CA ALA A 250 19.44 -26.02 -31.43
C ALA A 250 18.39 -24.96 -31.81
N THR A 251 17.28 -24.97 -31.06
CA THR A 251 16.15 -24.02 -31.17
C THR A 251 16.46 -22.64 -30.61
N ASP A 252 17.68 -22.44 -30.13
CA ASP A 252 18.08 -21.35 -29.26
C ASP A 252 19.34 -20.65 -29.79
N VAL A 253 19.54 -19.43 -29.32
CA VAL A 253 20.65 -18.52 -29.60
C VAL A 253 21.25 -18.09 -28.27
N THR A 254 22.50 -18.52 -27.99
CA THR A 254 23.25 -18.12 -26.80
C THR A 254 23.96 -16.79 -27.03
N ILE A 255 23.80 -15.86 -26.09
CA ILE A 255 24.49 -14.56 -26.08
C ILE A 255 25.79 -14.70 -25.26
N ASP A 256 26.92 -14.21 -25.79
CA ASP A 256 28.26 -14.35 -25.19
C ASP A 256 29.15 -13.13 -25.54
N GLN A 257 30.40 -13.10 -25.05
CA GLN A 257 31.38 -12.03 -25.28
C GLN A 257 31.72 -11.73 -26.75
N ASN A 258 31.29 -12.57 -27.69
CA ASN A 258 31.48 -12.38 -29.12
C ASN A 258 30.34 -11.58 -29.75
N TRP A 259 29.22 -11.37 -29.05
CA TRP A 259 28.08 -10.63 -29.55
C TRP A 259 28.29 -9.12 -29.59
N ARG A 260 27.61 -8.46 -30.54
CA ARG A 260 27.74 -7.02 -30.81
C ARG A 260 26.38 -6.34 -30.89
N VAL A 261 26.28 -5.10 -30.42
CA VAL A 261 25.08 -4.25 -30.58
C VAL A 261 25.32 -3.25 -31.71
N LYS A 262 24.51 -3.34 -32.77
CA LYS A 262 24.59 -2.54 -34.01
C LYS A 262 23.43 -1.54 -34.04
N ALA A 263 23.74 -0.28 -34.32
CA ALA A 263 22.77 0.81 -34.40
C ALA A 263 23.31 1.96 -35.27
N ASP A 264 22.41 2.79 -35.81
CA ASP A 264 22.81 4.05 -36.44
C ASP A 264 23.50 4.99 -35.47
N THR A 265 24.37 5.86 -35.99
CA THR A 265 25.20 6.79 -35.19
C THR A 265 24.38 7.64 -34.22
N GLN A 266 23.15 8.03 -34.60
CA GLN A 266 22.23 8.81 -33.75
C GLN A 266 21.71 8.04 -32.52
N PHE A 267 21.60 6.71 -32.60
CA PHE A 267 21.10 5.85 -31.52
C PHE A 267 22.22 5.21 -30.69
N ARG A 268 23.47 5.68 -30.84
CA ARG A 268 24.65 5.10 -30.17
C ARG A 268 24.53 5.09 -28.64
N GLN A 269 23.85 6.05 -28.03
CA GLN A 269 23.64 6.09 -26.58
C GLN A 269 22.68 4.98 -26.12
N LEU A 270 21.57 4.76 -26.84
CA LEU A 270 20.64 3.66 -26.60
C LEU A 270 21.33 2.30 -26.80
N ALA A 271 22.14 2.18 -27.85
CA ALA A 271 22.95 0.99 -28.10
C ALA A 271 23.93 0.70 -26.95
N GLN A 272 24.57 1.75 -26.39
CA GLN A 272 25.44 1.60 -25.22
C GLN A 272 24.63 1.16 -23.99
N THR A 273 23.46 1.76 -23.72
CA THR A 273 22.58 1.32 -22.62
C THR A 273 22.19 -0.16 -22.76
N ILE A 274 22.00 -0.67 -23.99
CA ILE A 274 21.72 -2.09 -24.24
C ILE A 274 22.97 -2.96 -24.04
N VAL A 275 24.15 -2.52 -24.47
CA VAL A 275 25.44 -3.17 -24.13
C VAL A 275 25.63 -3.26 -22.61
N ASP A 276 25.31 -2.19 -21.88
CA ASP A 276 25.44 -2.12 -20.43
C ASP A 276 24.43 -3.05 -19.73
N MET A 277 23.18 -3.12 -20.21
CA MET A 277 22.19 -4.08 -19.68
C MET A 277 22.61 -5.53 -19.88
N ILE A 278 23.25 -5.86 -21.01
CA ILE A 278 23.73 -7.22 -21.31
C ILE A 278 25.00 -7.56 -20.53
N ASN A 279 25.94 -6.61 -20.37
CA ASN A 279 27.19 -6.83 -19.64
C ASN A 279 27.05 -6.85 -18.10
N ASN A 280 25.91 -6.40 -17.57
CA ASN A 280 25.57 -6.49 -16.15
C ASN A 280 24.75 -7.76 -15.80
N HIS A 281 24.62 -8.70 -16.74
CA HIS A 281 23.78 -9.88 -16.61
C HIS A 281 24.61 -11.13 -16.29
N LYS A 282 24.41 -11.73 -15.11
CA LYS A 282 25.10 -12.94 -14.55
C LYS A 282 26.41 -13.34 -15.25
N GLU A 283 26.32 -14.18 -16.29
CA GLU A 283 27.46 -14.82 -16.96
C GLU A 283 27.90 -14.09 -18.25
N ILE A 284 27.11 -13.14 -18.75
CA ILE A 284 27.38 -12.43 -20.00
C ILE A 284 28.20 -11.17 -19.71
N SER A 285 29.41 -11.12 -20.25
CA SER A 285 30.29 -9.95 -20.21
C SER A 285 31.09 -9.80 -21.50
N GLY A 286 31.64 -8.61 -21.77
CA GLY A 286 32.46 -8.36 -22.97
C GLY A 286 31.69 -8.15 -24.28
N VAL A 287 30.35 -8.10 -24.23
CA VAL A 287 29.53 -7.59 -25.35
C VAL A 287 29.89 -6.13 -25.58
N ARG A 288 29.91 -5.68 -26.85
CA ARG A 288 30.36 -4.34 -27.23
C ARG A 288 29.55 -3.77 -28.40
N LEU A 289 29.68 -2.46 -28.64
CA LEU A 289 29.15 -1.83 -29.84
C LEU A 289 29.80 -2.44 -31.10
N TRP A 290 28.98 -2.70 -32.12
CA TRP A 290 29.42 -3.18 -33.44
C TRP A 290 30.16 -2.08 -34.20
N THR A 291 31.21 -2.47 -34.93
CA THR A 291 31.93 -1.62 -35.87
C THR A 291 31.81 -2.18 -37.29
N ASN A 292 32.02 -1.35 -38.32
CA ASN A 292 32.02 -1.78 -39.73
C ASN A 292 33.09 -2.86 -40.06
N THR A 293 33.93 -3.24 -39.09
CA THR A 293 34.94 -4.30 -39.17
C THR A 293 34.58 -5.56 -38.36
N ASP A 294 33.54 -5.55 -37.53
CA ASP A 294 33.03 -6.75 -36.85
C ASP A 294 32.18 -7.59 -37.83
N PRO A 295 32.17 -8.93 -37.74
CA PRO A 295 31.30 -9.79 -38.53
C PRO A 295 29.81 -9.45 -38.38
N ASP A 296 29.03 -9.76 -39.42
CA ASP A 296 27.57 -9.62 -39.44
C ASP A 296 26.87 -10.94 -39.01
N ASP A 297 27.40 -11.55 -37.95
CA ASP A 297 26.87 -12.73 -37.24
C ASP A 297 27.17 -12.58 -35.73
N GLY A 298 26.24 -12.98 -34.86
CA GLY A 298 26.29 -12.62 -33.44
C GLY A 298 25.95 -11.14 -33.20
N VAL A 299 24.93 -10.62 -33.90
CA VAL A 299 24.58 -9.19 -33.87
C VAL A 299 23.17 -8.97 -33.35
N ILE A 300 23.03 -8.03 -32.40
CA ILE A 300 21.76 -7.43 -31.98
C ILE A 300 21.63 -6.11 -32.73
N GLU A 301 20.69 -6.00 -33.66
CA GLU A 301 20.51 -4.84 -34.52
C GLU A 301 19.29 -4.00 -34.09
N ILE A 302 19.54 -2.72 -33.82
CA ILE A 302 18.52 -1.72 -33.50
C ILE A 302 17.96 -1.14 -34.79
N GLN A 303 16.64 -1.24 -34.98
CA GLN A 303 15.93 -0.76 -36.17
C GLN A 303 14.79 0.18 -35.77
N ILE A 304 15.03 1.49 -35.88
CA ILE A 304 14.04 2.54 -35.57
C ILE A 304 13.64 3.23 -36.87
N SER A 305 12.48 2.88 -37.43
CA SER A 305 11.99 3.49 -38.68
C SER A 305 10.53 3.17 -38.99
N ASN A 306 9.82 4.15 -39.54
CA ASN A 306 8.51 3.96 -40.18
C ASN A 306 8.62 3.24 -41.55
N ALA A 307 9.83 3.02 -42.06
CA ALA A 307 10.11 2.59 -43.44
C ALA A 307 11.11 1.42 -43.57
N VAL A 308 11.52 0.78 -42.46
CA VAL A 308 12.21 -0.53 -42.50
C VAL A 308 11.19 -1.60 -42.89
N PRO A 309 11.52 -2.57 -43.77
CA PRO A 309 10.63 -3.69 -44.07
C PRO A 309 10.32 -4.54 -42.83
N TYR A 310 9.16 -4.33 -42.23
CA TYR A 310 8.67 -5.14 -41.12
C TYR A 310 8.50 -6.61 -41.53
N ILE A 311 8.98 -7.54 -40.71
CA ILE A 311 8.76 -8.98 -40.88
C ILE A 311 7.38 -9.32 -40.29
N GLY A 312 6.33 -8.79 -40.91
CA GLY A 312 4.94 -8.89 -40.44
C GLY A 312 4.13 -7.61 -40.74
N PRO A 313 2.84 -7.58 -40.36
CA PRO A 313 2.00 -6.38 -40.47
C PRO A 313 2.51 -5.23 -39.58
N THR A 314 2.31 -3.99 -40.05
CA THR A 314 2.86 -2.74 -39.49
C THR A 314 2.73 -2.63 -37.96
N LEU A 315 3.79 -2.15 -37.29
CA LEU A 315 3.73 -1.81 -35.86
C LEU A 315 2.71 -0.69 -35.57
N SER A 316 2.17 -0.74 -34.35
CA SER A 316 1.29 0.29 -33.79
C SER A 316 1.96 1.67 -33.77
N ALA A 317 1.16 2.73 -33.96
CA ALA A 317 1.61 4.11 -33.83
C ALA A 317 1.93 4.54 -32.38
N ASN A 318 1.72 3.67 -31.39
CA ASN A 318 2.17 3.87 -30.02
C ASN A 318 3.71 3.91 -29.97
N PRO A 319 4.35 4.97 -29.44
CA PRO A 319 5.82 5.09 -29.41
C PRO A 319 6.49 4.03 -28.53
N GLU A 320 5.78 3.42 -27.59
CA GLU A 320 6.27 2.34 -26.71
C GLU A 320 6.08 0.94 -27.34
N ALA A 321 5.50 0.83 -28.55
CA ALA A 321 5.32 -0.43 -29.26
C ALA A 321 6.60 -0.92 -29.95
N TYR A 322 6.80 -2.24 -29.99
CA TYR A 322 7.99 -2.86 -30.57
C TYR A 322 7.72 -4.27 -31.13
N ASN A 323 8.69 -4.77 -31.91
CA ASN A 323 8.81 -6.17 -32.29
C ASN A 323 10.22 -6.69 -31.99
N VAL A 324 10.34 -7.88 -31.39
CA VAL A 324 11.60 -8.62 -31.26
C VAL A 324 11.61 -9.85 -32.16
N VAL A 325 12.69 -10.04 -32.92
CA VAL A 325 12.88 -11.19 -33.82
C VAL A 325 14.24 -11.83 -33.52
N VAL A 326 14.30 -13.15 -33.39
CA VAL A 326 15.53 -13.91 -33.08
C VAL A 326 15.72 -15.00 -34.14
N GLN A 327 16.73 -14.88 -34.98
CA GLN A 327 16.96 -15.72 -36.17
C GLN A 327 18.31 -16.44 -36.13
N ARG A 328 18.34 -17.67 -36.65
CA ARG A 328 19.57 -18.45 -36.88
C ARG A 328 19.41 -19.27 -38.16
N GLN A 329 20.21 -18.97 -39.18
CA GLN A 329 20.04 -19.57 -40.51
C GLN A 329 20.42 -21.05 -40.56
N ASN A 330 21.45 -21.45 -39.80
CA ASN A 330 21.94 -22.82 -39.68
C ASN A 330 22.77 -22.98 -38.39
N PRO A 331 23.14 -24.19 -37.96
CA PRO A 331 23.87 -24.41 -36.70
C PRO A 331 25.26 -23.75 -36.63
N ASN A 332 25.92 -23.49 -37.77
CA ASN A 332 27.31 -23.00 -37.82
C ASN A 332 27.42 -21.48 -37.67
N VAL A 333 26.30 -20.76 -37.71
CA VAL A 333 26.23 -19.31 -37.39
C VAL A 333 25.65 -19.11 -36.00
N ARG A 334 26.04 -18.01 -35.33
CA ARG A 334 25.57 -17.62 -33.99
C ARG A 334 24.11 -17.19 -34.04
N GLY A 335 23.75 -16.40 -35.05
CA GLY A 335 22.42 -15.84 -35.26
C GLY A 335 22.38 -14.31 -35.17
N LYS A 336 21.16 -13.78 -35.24
CA LYS A 336 20.87 -12.34 -35.14
C LYS A 336 19.63 -12.09 -34.28
N VAL A 337 19.63 -10.95 -33.60
CA VAL A 337 18.44 -10.41 -32.91
C VAL A 337 18.12 -9.06 -33.54
N PHE A 338 16.85 -8.80 -33.83
CA PHE A 338 16.38 -7.49 -34.29
C PHE A 338 15.45 -6.88 -33.24
N LEU A 339 15.75 -5.65 -32.85
CA LEU A 339 14.93 -4.83 -31.97
C LEU A 339 14.29 -3.72 -32.81
N GLN A 340 13.03 -3.94 -33.22
CA GLN A 340 12.31 -3.08 -34.17
C GLN A 340 11.29 -2.21 -33.44
N ALA A 341 11.27 -0.90 -33.68
CA ALA A 341 10.23 -0.02 -33.11
C ALA A 341 10.05 1.29 -33.89
N ASN A 342 8.98 2.02 -33.56
CA ASN A 342 8.75 3.38 -34.05
C ASN A 342 9.42 4.47 -33.17
N SER A 343 10.05 4.11 -32.04
CA SER A 343 10.86 5.04 -31.23
C SER A 343 11.93 4.32 -30.39
N GLU A 344 12.87 5.09 -29.83
CA GLU A 344 13.88 4.62 -28.88
C GLU A 344 13.29 3.91 -27.65
N ALA A 345 12.12 4.37 -27.15
CA ALA A 345 11.46 3.77 -26.00
C ALA A 345 10.93 2.36 -26.31
N GLY A 346 10.38 2.14 -27.52
CA GLY A 346 9.96 0.82 -27.96
C GLY A 346 11.15 -0.14 -28.07
N VAL A 347 12.28 0.28 -28.66
CA VAL A 347 13.51 -0.53 -28.69
C VAL A 347 14.00 -0.86 -27.28
N PHE A 348 13.96 0.09 -26.35
CA PHE A 348 14.33 -0.15 -24.97
C PHE A 348 13.43 -1.20 -24.29
N TYR A 349 12.10 -1.11 -24.44
CA TYR A 349 11.19 -2.12 -23.88
C TYR A 349 11.30 -3.49 -24.58
N GLY A 350 11.64 -3.52 -25.87
CA GLY A 350 12.02 -4.74 -26.59
C GLY A 350 13.29 -5.38 -26.03
N ALA A 351 14.32 -4.58 -25.73
CA ALA A 351 15.50 -5.05 -25.04
C ALA A 351 15.16 -5.57 -23.62
N GLN A 352 14.26 -4.91 -22.87
CA GLN A 352 13.83 -5.42 -21.55
C GLN A 352 13.11 -6.77 -21.64
N SER A 353 12.25 -6.99 -22.65
CA SER A 353 11.63 -8.30 -22.88
C SER A 353 12.63 -9.36 -23.34
N MET A 354 13.66 -8.98 -24.10
CA MET A 354 14.78 -9.86 -24.44
C MET A 354 15.58 -10.26 -23.18
N MET A 355 15.91 -9.31 -22.30
CA MET A 355 16.57 -9.59 -21.01
C MET A 355 15.70 -10.48 -20.09
N GLY A 356 14.37 -10.30 -20.13
CA GLY A 356 13.43 -11.17 -19.42
C GLY A 356 13.47 -12.62 -19.87
N ILE A 357 13.66 -12.88 -21.18
CA ILE A 357 13.78 -14.25 -21.73
C ILE A 357 15.16 -14.85 -21.47
N LEU A 358 16.24 -14.04 -21.59
CA LEU A 358 17.60 -14.48 -21.22
C LEU A 358 17.62 -15.02 -19.79
N GLY A 359 16.99 -14.28 -18.85
CA GLY A 359 16.58 -14.81 -17.54
C GLY A 359 17.72 -15.53 -16.81
N ILE A 360 17.46 -16.76 -16.37
CA ILE A 360 18.47 -17.62 -15.73
C ILE A 360 19.05 -18.67 -16.70
N TYR A 361 18.90 -18.47 -18.01
CA TYR A 361 19.16 -19.49 -19.04
C TYR A 361 20.23 -19.10 -20.07
N ASP A 362 20.46 -17.79 -20.27
CA ASP A 362 21.43 -17.16 -21.19
C ASP A 362 21.25 -17.51 -22.68
N ARG A 363 20.00 -17.80 -23.06
CA ARG A 363 19.58 -18.18 -24.43
C ARG A 363 18.27 -17.51 -24.77
N LEU A 364 18.15 -17.12 -26.03
CA LEU A 364 16.91 -16.70 -26.66
C LEU A 364 16.39 -17.84 -27.56
N PRO A 365 15.14 -18.30 -27.42
CA PRO A 365 14.54 -19.21 -28.41
C PRO A 365 14.36 -18.49 -29.74
N LEU A 366 14.30 -19.22 -30.84
CA LEU A 366 14.04 -18.65 -32.16
C LEU A 366 12.61 -18.07 -32.24
N ILE A 367 12.53 -16.75 -32.31
CA ILE A 367 11.29 -15.96 -32.32
C ILE A 367 11.10 -15.41 -33.73
N ALA A 368 10.00 -15.79 -34.38
CA ALA A 368 9.59 -15.24 -35.66
C ALA A 368 9.11 -13.80 -35.48
N ARG A 369 8.39 -13.55 -34.38
CA ARG A 369 7.84 -12.25 -34.00
C ARG A 369 7.46 -12.22 -32.52
N MET A 370 7.73 -11.11 -31.83
CA MET A 370 7.19 -10.80 -30.51
C MET A 370 6.53 -9.43 -30.62
N ASP A 371 5.21 -9.39 -30.76
CA ASP A 371 4.45 -8.14 -30.84
C ASP A 371 4.03 -7.68 -29.45
N ASP A 372 4.33 -6.42 -29.12
CA ASP A 372 3.99 -5.87 -27.81
C ASP A 372 3.80 -4.34 -27.80
N GLN A 373 2.95 -3.87 -26.90
CA GLN A 373 2.72 -2.45 -26.58
C GLN A 373 1.95 -2.34 -25.25
N PRO A 374 2.09 -1.23 -24.50
CA PRO A 374 1.34 -1.03 -23.27
C PRO A 374 -0.14 -0.72 -23.53
N ARG A 375 -1.03 -1.25 -22.69
CA ARG A 375 -2.48 -0.95 -22.66
C ARG A 375 -2.79 0.51 -22.30
N THR A 376 -1.92 1.17 -21.54
CA THR A 376 -2.10 2.52 -20.99
C THR A 376 -0.79 3.29 -21.01
N ALA A 377 -0.87 4.57 -21.40
CA ALA A 377 0.31 5.43 -21.57
C ALA A 377 0.94 5.89 -20.25
N TYR A 378 0.18 5.89 -19.15
CA TYR A 378 0.67 6.27 -17.81
C TYR A 378 0.71 5.04 -16.90
N ARG A 379 1.93 4.62 -16.50
CA ARG A 379 2.16 3.47 -15.63
C ARG A 379 3.15 3.89 -14.55
N ALA A 380 2.65 4.21 -13.36
CA ALA A 380 3.40 4.97 -12.37
C ALA A 380 3.64 4.27 -11.04
N ILE A 381 4.73 4.66 -10.38
CA ILE A 381 4.90 4.49 -8.94
C ILE A 381 5.14 5.87 -8.31
N GLU A 382 4.42 6.15 -7.23
CA GLU A 382 4.62 7.30 -6.36
C GLU A 382 5.40 6.86 -5.12
N LEU A 383 6.46 7.59 -4.80
CA LEU A 383 7.23 7.42 -3.57
C LEU A 383 7.22 8.71 -2.75
N ASP A 384 6.80 8.59 -1.49
CA ASP A 384 7.01 9.60 -0.48
C ASP A 384 8.44 9.55 0.05
N VAL A 385 9.22 10.62 -0.13
CA VAL A 385 10.52 10.79 0.56
C VAL A 385 10.48 11.88 1.63
N THR A 386 9.30 12.46 1.88
CA THR A 386 9.06 13.54 2.84
C THR A 386 8.92 13.01 4.26
N GLU A 387 8.19 11.91 4.44
CA GLU A 387 7.99 11.25 5.73
C GLU A 387 9.30 10.63 6.25
N ASN A 388 9.92 9.75 5.47
CA ASN A 388 11.31 9.36 5.64
C ASN A 388 12.07 9.45 4.30
N PHE A 389 13.29 9.99 4.36
CA PHE A 389 14.11 10.32 3.22
C PHE A 389 14.92 9.12 2.72
N HIS A 390 14.94 8.94 1.40
CA HIS A 390 15.75 7.94 0.73
C HIS A 390 16.69 8.62 -0.28
N GLY A 391 17.99 8.33 -0.19
CA GLY A 391 19.03 8.97 -0.99
C GLY A 391 19.04 8.57 -2.48
N VAL A 392 19.88 9.27 -3.27
CA VAL A 392 20.00 9.09 -4.74
C VAL A 392 20.15 7.62 -5.15
N THR A 393 20.97 6.84 -4.43
CA THR A 393 21.19 5.41 -4.70
C THR A 393 19.89 4.61 -4.65
N THR A 394 19.02 4.88 -3.67
CA THR A 394 17.71 4.24 -3.55
C THR A 394 16.81 4.62 -4.73
N ILE A 395 16.79 5.90 -5.12
CA ILE A 395 15.98 6.37 -6.26
C ILE A 395 16.50 5.81 -7.59
N LYS A 396 17.81 5.65 -7.77
CA LYS A 396 18.39 5.00 -8.95
C LYS A 396 18.10 3.50 -8.98
N LYS A 397 18.17 2.80 -7.84
CA LYS A 397 17.75 1.39 -7.75
C LYS A 397 16.23 1.20 -7.91
N LEU A 398 15.41 2.19 -7.56
CA LEU A 398 14.00 2.26 -7.91
C LEU A 398 13.83 2.38 -9.43
N ILE A 399 14.41 3.39 -10.06
CA ILE A 399 14.31 3.59 -11.53
C ILE A 399 14.77 2.35 -12.31
N ASP A 400 15.91 1.76 -11.94
CA ASP A 400 16.49 0.62 -12.67
C ASP A 400 15.81 -0.70 -12.33
N GLY A 401 15.65 -0.97 -11.03
CA GLY A 401 15.15 -2.24 -10.50
C GLY A 401 13.64 -2.45 -10.66
N ILE A 402 12.88 -1.36 -10.63
CA ILE A 402 11.41 -1.36 -10.73
C ILE A 402 10.98 -0.97 -12.13
N MET A 403 11.44 0.19 -12.60
CA MET A 403 10.74 0.87 -13.68
C MET A 403 11.26 0.48 -15.05
N ALA A 404 12.58 0.40 -15.20
CA ALA A 404 13.22 -0.05 -16.43
C ALA A 404 12.84 -1.51 -16.75
N MET A 405 13.12 -2.45 -15.84
CA MET A 405 12.88 -3.88 -16.08
C MET A 405 11.40 -4.21 -16.30
N TYR A 406 10.51 -3.65 -15.48
CA TYR A 406 9.07 -3.97 -15.52
C TYR A 406 8.23 -2.92 -16.26
N LYS A 407 8.88 -2.09 -17.10
CA LYS A 407 8.27 -1.19 -18.08
C LYS A 407 7.32 -0.10 -17.52
N LEU A 408 7.53 0.34 -16.28
CA LEU A 408 6.85 1.52 -15.72
C LEU A 408 7.53 2.81 -16.20
N ASN A 409 6.76 3.87 -16.46
CA ASN A 409 7.25 5.05 -17.21
C ASN A 409 7.00 6.40 -16.53
N TYR A 410 6.36 6.46 -15.36
CA TYR A 410 6.24 7.69 -14.54
C TYR A 410 6.65 7.47 -13.09
N LEU A 411 7.56 8.31 -12.58
CA LEU A 411 8.01 8.29 -11.19
C LEU A 411 7.50 9.54 -10.50
N VAL A 412 6.47 9.41 -9.67
CA VAL A 412 5.98 10.54 -8.88
C VAL A 412 6.82 10.65 -7.61
N LEU A 413 7.72 11.62 -7.54
CA LEU A 413 8.50 11.89 -6.33
C LEU A 413 7.78 12.97 -5.51
N TRP A 414 7.29 12.59 -4.33
CA TRP A 414 6.73 13.55 -3.39
C TRP A 414 7.87 14.19 -2.59
N LEU A 415 8.06 15.50 -2.78
CA LEU A 415 9.27 16.25 -2.39
C LEU A 415 9.01 17.32 -1.32
N GLY A 416 7.77 17.57 -0.94
CA GLY A 416 7.42 18.43 0.20
C GLY A 416 6.10 18.03 0.85
N SER A 417 6.11 17.87 2.17
CA SER A 417 4.91 17.65 3.00
C SER A 417 5.01 18.38 4.35
N ASP A 418 4.29 17.94 5.38
CA ASP A 418 4.51 18.37 6.76
C ASP A 418 5.86 17.92 7.33
N TRP A 419 6.31 16.71 6.95
CA TRP A 419 7.39 15.99 7.62
C TRP A 419 8.80 16.28 7.09
N GLY A 420 8.87 16.90 5.91
CA GLY A 420 10.12 17.30 5.30
C GLY A 420 9.94 17.94 3.92
N TRP A 421 10.91 18.78 3.56
CA TRP A 421 11.13 19.29 2.22
C TRP A 421 12.45 18.73 1.67
N ARG A 422 12.43 18.17 0.47
CA ARG A 422 13.43 17.17 0.02
C ARG A 422 14.16 17.51 -1.28
N VAL A 423 14.02 18.72 -1.81
CA VAL A 423 14.77 19.18 -3.00
C VAL A 423 15.28 20.61 -2.84
N GLU A 424 16.51 20.88 -3.25
CA GLU A 424 17.10 22.22 -3.21
C GLU A 424 16.42 23.16 -4.22
N ILE A 425 15.93 24.31 -3.74
CA ILE A 425 15.34 25.38 -4.56
C ILE A 425 16.22 26.64 -4.41
N PRO A 426 17.05 26.98 -5.41
CA PRO A 426 17.91 28.17 -5.36
C PRO A 426 17.11 29.46 -5.16
N GLY A 427 17.51 30.27 -4.17
CA GLY A 427 16.80 31.48 -3.75
C GLY A 427 15.86 31.27 -2.55
N LEU A 428 15.55 30.02 -2.18
CA LEU A 428 14.68 29.62 -1.06
C LEU A 428 15.40 28.63 -0.14
N GLU A 429 16.63 28.99 0.26
CA GLU A 429 17.58 28.12 0.97
C GLU A 429 17.02 27.54 2.27
N GLU A 430 16.14 28.29 2.95
CA GLU A 430 15.56 27.85 4.22
C GLU A 430 14.74 26.55 4.11
N LEU A 431 14.20 26.25 2.92
CA LEU A 431 13.48 25.00 2.63
C LEU A 431 14.36 23.76 2.87
N THR A 432 15.66 23.84 2.62
CA THR A 432 16.60 22.73 2.87
C THR A 432 17.51 22.97 4.08
N THR A 433 17.80 24.20 4.49
CA THR A 433 18.57 24.42 5.73
C THR A 433 17.76 24.10 6.98
N VAL A 434 16.43 24.30 6.97
CA VAL A 434 15.49 24.00 8.07
C VAL A 434 14.55 22.86 7.68
N GLY A 435 13.76 23.05 6.61
CA GLY A 435 12.65 22.15 6.24
C GLY A 435 13.03 20.72 5.86
N SER A 436 14.31 20.42 5.60
CA SER A 436 14.78 19.07 5.28
C SER A 436 15.24 18.24 6.48
N LYS A 437 15.14 18.77 7.71
CA LYS A 437 15.73 18.15 8.92
C LYS A 437 14.69 17.97 9.99
N ARG A 438 14.83 16.93 10.80
CA ARG A 438 14.10 16.76 12.07
C ARG A 438 15.09 16.64 13.22
N CYS A 439 14.92 17.44 14.27
CA CYS A 439 15.79 17.43 15.45
C CYS A 439 15.10 18.11 16.65
N HIS A 440 15.63 17.93 17.86
CA HIS A 440 15.04 18.52 19.07
C HIS A 440 15.34 20.03 19.18
N ASP A 441 14.65 20.83 18.37
CA ASP A 441 14.60 22.29 18.41
C ASP A 441 13.15 22.72 18.66
N PRO A 442 12.74 23.00 19.92
CA PRO A 442 11.35 23.34 20.26
C PRO A 442 10.80 24.57 19.50
N GLU A 443 11.69 25.52 19.18
CA GLU A 443 11.42 26.77 18.45
C GLU A 443 11.46 26.59 16.92
N GLU A 444 11.92 25.43 16.44
CA GLU A 444 12.03 25.04 15.03
C GLU A 444 12.76 26.06 14.13
N THR A 445 13.83 26.65 14.68
CA THR A 445 14.67 27.66 14.01
C THR A 445 15.71 27.05 13.06
N LYS A 446 16.12 25.79 13.30
CA LYS A 446 17.22 25.08 12.61
C LYS A 446 16.78 23.78 11.94
N CYS A 447 15.67 23.20 12.40
CA CYS A 447 15.08 21.95 11.91
C CYS A 447 13.58 21.95 12.25
N LEU A 448 12.82 21.00 11.70
CA LEU A 448 11.47 20.69 12.17
C LEU A 448 11.54 19.86 13.46
N TYR A 449 10.49 19.89 14.27
CA TYR A 449 10.38 19.10 15.49
C TYR A 449 10.41 17.58 15.18
N PRO A 450 10.90 16.70 16.09
CA PRO A 450 11.02 15.27 15.82
C PRO A 450 9.70 14.55 15.52
N GLY A 451 9.83 13.35 14.93
CA GLY A 451 8.71 12.44 14.72
C GLY A 451 9.04 11.31 13.73
N LEU A 452 8.09 10.39 13.54
CA LEU A 452 8.21 9.16 12.74
C LEU A 452 9.38 8.22 13.15
N GLY A 453 9.91 8.41 14.35
CA GLY A 453 11.08 7.67 14.86
C GLY A 453 12.43 8.29 14.51
N SER A 454 12.49 9.58 14.16
CA SER A 454 13.76 10.26 13.85
C SER A 454 14.72 10.33 15.05
N GLY A 455 14.18 10.48 16.27
CA GLY A 455 14.95 10.80 17.47
C GLY A 455 15.30 12.30 17.54
N PRO A 456 16.21 12.69 18.46
CA PRO A 456 16.53 14.10 18.71
C PRO A 456 17.56 14.70 17.74
N ASP A 457 18.33 13.87 17.02
CA ASP A 457 19.46 14.31 16.19
C ASP A 457 19.10 14.39 14.69
N ALA A 458 19.65 15.39 13.99
CA ALA A 458 19.43 15.60 12.54
C ALA A 458 20.27 14.66 11.63
N ASN A 459 20.39 13.38 11.97
CA ASN A 459 21.37 12.45 11.39
C ASN A 459 20.80 11.14 10.80
N ASP A 460 19.47 11.03 10.65
CA ASP A 460 18.77 9.81 10.26
C ASP A 460 17.80 10.02 9.07
N SER A 461 16.97 9.03 8.75
CA SER A 461 15.96 9.10 7.67
C SER A 461 14.94 10.23 7.82
N GLY A 462 14.77 10.84 9.01
CA GLY A 462 13.97 12.07 9.12
C GLY A 462 14.62 13.28 8.46
N SER A 463 15.93 13.24 8.22
CA SER A 463 16.74 14.34 7.71
C SER A 463 17.37 14.03 6.34
N GLY A 464 17.48 15.05 5.49
CA GLY A 464 18.09 14.94 4.16
C GLY A 464 17.22 15.50 3.02
N PHE A 465 17.87 15.79 1.90
CA PHE A 465 17.29 16.34 0.67
C PHE A 465 18.21 16.02 -0.52
N TYR A 466 17.70 16.15 -1.75
CA TYR A 466 18.49 16.17 -2.97
C TYR A 466 19.01 17.57 -3.25
N THR A 467 20.33 17.74 -3.36
CA THR A 467 20.92 18.98 -3.88
C THR A 467 20.51 19.21 -5.35
N VAL A 468 20.81 20.40 -5.89
CA VAL A 468 20.69 20.70 -7.32
C VAL A 468 21.44 19.67 -8.18
N THR A 469 22.57 19.15 -7.70
CA THR A 469 23.36 18.10 -8.40
C THR A 469 22.66 16.75 -8.34
N ASP A 470 22.26 16.32 -7.14
CA ASP A 470 21.57 15.04 -6.91
C ASP A 470 20.28 14.94 -7.72
N TYR A 471 19.49 16.02 -7.73
CA TYR A 471 18.21 16.04 -8.43
C TYR A 471 18.41 15.99 -9.95
N LYS A 472 19.39 16.72 -10.49
CA LYS A 472 19.74 16.64 -11.91
C LYS A 472 20.25 15.27 -12.33
N ASP A 473 21.00 14.60 -11.47
CA ASP A 473 21.49 13.23 -11.66
C ASP A 473 20.35 12.19 -11.63
N ILE A 474 19.38 12.33 -10.72
CA ILE A 474 18.13 11.55 -10.72
C ILE A 474 17.37 11.74 -12.04
N LEU A 475 17.22 12.98 -12.52
CA LEU A 475 16.52 13.28 -13.78
C LEU A 475 17.25 12.68 -15.00
N ALA A 476 18.56 12.89 -15.11
CA ALA A 476 19.36 12.34 -16.21
C ALA A 476 19.31 10.79 -16.23
N TYR A 477 19.36 10.17 -15.05
CA TYR A 477 19.24 8.72 -14.91
C TYR A 477 17.85 8.20 -15.28
N ALA A 478 16.78 8.84 -14.80
CA ALA A 478 15.39 8.52 -15.16
C ALA A 478 15.19 8.58 -16.68
N ARG A 479 15.66 9.64 -17.33
CA ARG A 479 15.63 9.78 -18.79
C ARG A 479 16.35 8.63 -19.50
N SER A 480 17.52 8.20 -19.02
CA SER A 480 18.28 7.09 -19.63
C SER A 480 17.55 5.74 -19.61
N LYS A 481 16.48 5.63 -18.82
CA LYS A 481 15.61 4.46 -18.67
C LYS A 481 14.17 4.72 -19.14
N PHE A 482 13.94 5.81 -19.88
CA PHE A 482 12.64 6.27 -20.40
C PHE A 482 11.56 6.57 -19.32
N VAL A 483 11.99 6.80 -18.08
CA VAL A 483 11.12 7.18 -16.95
C VAL A 483 10.93 8.70 -16.91
N THR A 484 9.68 9.15 -16.81
CA THR A 484 9.35 10.56 -16.56
C THR A 484 9.18 10.82 -15.06
N VAL A 485 10.14 11.52 -14.44
CA VAL A 485 9.96 12.08 -13.08
C VAL A 485 8.88 13.17 -13.09
N VAL A 486 7.93 13.05 -12.16
CA VAL A 486 6.87 14.03 -11.85
C VAL A 486 7.09 14.49 -10.41
N PRO A 487 7.38 15.77 -10.15
CA PRO A 487 7.48 16.29 -8.78
C PRO A 487 6.07 16.44 -8.18
N ARG A 488 5.90 16.00 -6.92
CA ARG A 488 4.69 16.19 -6.12
C ARG A 488 4.96 17.07 -4.90
N PHE A 489 4.11 18.07 -4.70
CA PHE A 489 4.05 18.93 -3.52
C PHE A 489 2.58 19.19 -3.21
N ASN A 490 2.15 19.05 -1.96
CA ASN A 490 0.73 19.17 -1.65
C ASN A 490 0.36 20.65 -1.37
N PHE A 491 0.45 21.51 -2.39
CA PHE A 491 0.22 22.94 -2.19
C PHE A 491 -1.16 23.21 -1.55
N LEU A 492 -1.19 24.21 -0.65
CA LEU A 492 -2.29 24.58 0.25
C LEU A 492 -2.56 23.64 1.45
N GLY A 493 -2.14 22.38 1.49
CA GLY A 493 -2.45 21.48 2.61
C GLY A 493 -1.44 20.35 2.81
N ARG A 494 -1.12 20.03 4.08
CA ARG A 494 0.03 19.18 4.46
C ARG A 494 1.39 19.72 4.00
N MET A 495 1.69 21.00 4.24
CA MET A 495 2.93 21.65 3.80
C MET A 495 3.70 22.38 4.92
N ARG A 496 3.60 21.86 6.16
CA ARG A 496 4.28 22.42 7.33
C ARG A 496 5.78 22.67 7.13
N SER A 497 6.50 21.79 6.43
CA SER A 497 7.94 21.97 6.18
C SER A 497 8.24 23.30 5.45
N ALA A 498 7.41 23.68 4.47
CA ALA A 498 7.51 24.96 3.78
C ALA A 498 7.08 26.13 4.67
N VAL A 499 5.99 25.98 5.44
CA VAL A 499 5.50 27.02 6.37
C VAL A 499 6.57 27.38 7.40
N VAL A 500 7.15 26.39 8.09
CA VAL A 500 8.20 26.61 9.10
C VAL A 500 9.46 27.20 8.45
N SER A 501 9.87 26.71 7.29
CA SER A 501 11.01 27.26 6.54
C SER A 501 10.82 28.73 6.14
N MET A 502 9.61 29.12 5.72
CA MET A 502 9.30 30.51 5.37
C MET A 502 9.11 31.40 6.62
N LYS A 503 8.69 30.86 7.77
CA LYS A 503 8.76 31.55 9.07
C LYS A 503 10.22 31.79 9.50
N ALA A 504 11.10 30.82 9.32
CA ALA A 504 12.54 30.98 9.56
C ALA A 504 13.17 32.04 8.62
N ARG A 505 12.80 32.01 7.33
CA ARG A 505 13.20 33.04 6.35
C ARG A 505 12.71 34.44 6.75
N TYR A 506 11.46 34.57 7.19
CA TYR A 506 10.94 35.84 7.70
C TYR A 506 11.75 36.33 8.91
N ASN A 507 11.95 35.48 9.93
CA ASN A 507 12.72 35.84 11.13
C ASN A 507 14.17 36.26 10.82
N LYS A 508 14.81 35.64 9.82
CA LYS A 508 16.16 35.96 9.33
C LYS A 508 16.26 37.33 8.64
N TYR A 509 15.20 37.80 7.98
CA TYR A 509 15.23 39.04 7.19
C TYR A 509 14.36 40.19 7.73
N LYS A 510 13.44 39.98 8.69
CA LYS A 510 12.48 41.00 9.16
C LYS A 510 13.13 42.31 9.65
N GLU A 511 14.37 42.25 10.14
CA GLU A 511 15.12 43.40 10.69
C GLU A 511 16.05 44.06 9.65
N THR A 512 16.27 43.44 8.49
CA THR A 512 17.27 43.85 7.48
C THR A 512 16.68 44.10 6.09
N ASP A 513 15.68 43.30 5.68
CA ASP A 513 14.97 43.40 4.41
C ASP A 513 13.54 42.85 4.57
N MET A 514 12.61 43.72 4.95
CA MET A 514 11.21 43.37 5.15
C MET A 514 10.51 42.94 3.84
N GLN A 515 10.99 43.37 2.67
CA GLN A 515 10.42 42.94 1.40
C GLN A 515 10.76 41.47 1.14
N LYS A 516 12.02 41.08 1.29
CA LYS A 516 12.49 39.69 1.19
C LYS A 516 11.96 38.78 2.30
N ALA A 517 11.78 39.31 3.51
CA ALA A 517 11.16 38.61 4.63
C ALA A 517 9.70 38.23 4.32
N THR A 518 8.93 39.16 3.74
CA THR A 518 7.50 38.96 3.45
C THR A 518 7.20 38.44 2.05
N GLN A 519 8.20 38.25 1.18
CA GLN A 519 8.04 37.88 -0.23
C GLN A 519 7.29 36.56 -0.42
N PHE A 520 7.56 35.59 0.46
CA PHE A 520 7.17 34.18 0.33
C PHE A 520 6.50 33.62 1.61
N LEU A 521 5.91 34.48 2.43
CA LEU A 521 5.09 34.03 3.57
C LEU A 521 3.89 33.21 3.10
N LEU A 522 3.55 32.17 3.88
CA LEU A 522 2.46 31.22 3.59
C LEU A 522 1.30 31.32 4.59
N HIS A 523 1.34 32.35 5.44
CA HIS A 523 0.36 32.79 6.44
C HIS A 523 0.37 34.33 6.43
N ASP A 524 -0.60 34.99 7.09
CA ASP A 524 -0.50 36.44 7.30
C ASP A 524 0.72 36.83 8.16
N VAL A 525 1.17 38.08 8.10
CA VAL A 525 2.25 38.60 8.95
C VAL A 525 1.85 38.59 10.43
N GLN A 526 0.58 38.85 10.75
CA GLN A 526 0.06 38.77 12.13
C GLN A 526 -0.01 37.32 12.61
N GLU A 527 -0.53 36.41 11.77
CA GLU A 527 -0.54 34.96 12.03
C GLU A 527 0.89 34.39 12.21
N ALA A 528 1.86 34.87 11.42
CA ALA A 528 3.26 34.46 11.52
C ALA A 528 3.98 35.03 12.76
N ALA A 529 3.45 36.09 13.37
CA ALA A 529 3.98 36.71 14.59
C ALA A 529 3.36 36.16 15.89
N GLN A 530 2.28 35.37 15.81
CA GLN A 530 1.56 34.84 16.97
C GLN A 530 1.21 33.34 16.79
N PRO A 531 2.21 32.44 16.69
CA PRO A 531 1.98 31.02 16.39
C PRO A 531 1.10 30.31 17.44
N ASP A 532 1.24 30.67 18.72
CA ASP A 532 0.61 29.95 19.84
C ASP A 532 -0.87 30.31 20.07
N GLN A 533 -1.38 31.35 19.41
CA GLN A 533 -2.78 31.79 19.55
C GLN A 533 -3.71 31.25 18.46
N ASN A 534 -3.21 30.51 17.46
CA ASN A 534 -4.05 29.93 16.41
C ASN A 534 -4.75 28.65 16.93
N PRO A 535 -6.09 28.63 17.12
CA PRO A 535 -6.74 27.59 17.90
C PRO A 535 -6.68 26.18 17.27
N PHE A 536 -6.79 25.16 18.11
CA PHE A 536 -6.67 23.75 17.74
C PHE A 536 -7.66 23.31 16.65
N TYR A 537 -7.15 22.88 15.49
CA TYR A 537 -7.96 22.14 14.52
C TYR A 537 -7.18 20.98 13.91
N LEU A 538 -7.64 19.76 14.20
CA LEU A 538 -7.24 18.53 13.53
C LEU A 538 -7.92 18.45 12.16
N SER A 539 -7.19 18.03 11.12
CA SER A 539 -7.81 17.63 9.85
C SER A 539 -8.89 16.58 10.09
N PRO A 540 -10.15 16.75 9.61
CA PRO A 540 -11.19 15.74 9.67
C PRO A 540 -10.94 14.52 8.77
N SER A 541 -9.80 14.47 8.08
CA SER A 541 -9.48 13.45 7.08
C SER A 541 -8.08 12.82 7.29
N ASP A 542 -7.12 13.54 7.88
CA ASP A 542 -5.75 13.05 8.13
C ASP A 542 -5.57 12.49 9.55
N TYR A 543 -6.20 11.35 9.80
CA TYR A 543 -6.44 10.83 11.15
C TYR A 543 -5.24 10.21 11.90
N LYS A 544 -4.05 10.07 11.30
CA LYS A 544 -2.86 9.47 11.96
C LYS A 544 -1.62 10.33 11.81
N VAL A 545 -0.76 10.31 12.83
CA VAL A 545 0.55 10.99 12.98
C VAL A 545 0.52 12.54 12.91
N LYS A 546 -0.31 13.14 12.06
CA LYS A 546 -0.21 14.54 11.61
C LYS A 546 -1.02 15.52 12.47
N TYR A 547 -0.89 15.45 13.79
CA TYR A 547 -1.55 16.36 14.73
C TYR A 547 -0.81 17.71 14.82
N TYR A 548 -0.78 18.41 13.69
CA TYR A 548 -0.21 19.75 13.49
C TYR A 548 -1.33 20.78 13.25
N ASN A 549 -1.18 21.99 13.79
CA ASN A 549 -2.12 23.11 13.61
C ASN A 549 -1.59 24.19 12.64
N ASP A 550 -0.39 24.02 12.10
CA ASP A 550 0.39 25.01 11.35
C ASP A 550 0.87 24.52 9.96
N GLY A 551 0.27 23.44 9.45
CA GLY A 551 0.63 22.80 8.16
C GLY A 551 -0.18 23.25 6.93
N ILE A 552 -1.17 24.13 7.09
CA ILE A 552 -2.04 24.61 6.00
C ILE A 552 -1.49 25.95 5.46
N MET A 553 -1.42 26.13 4.13
CA MET A 553 -1.07 27.44 3.57
C MET A 553 -2.33 28.31 3.43
N ASN A 554 -2.21 29.61 3.69
CA ASN A 554 -3.26 30.59 3.47
C ASN A 554 -3.40 30.88 1.96
N PRO A 555 -4.51 30.51 1.28
CA PRO A 555 -4.70 30.75 -0.15
C PRO A 555 -5.12 32.20 -0.48
N CYS A 556 -5.56 32.98 0.52
CA CYS A 556 -6.17 34.30 0.32
C CYS A 556 -5.15 35.45 0.34
N ILE A 557 -3.85 35.16 0.37
CA ILE A 557 -2.75 36.14 0.33
C ILE A 557 -1.91 35.98 -0.94
N ASP A 558 -1.55 37.09 -1.59
CA ASP A 558 -0.77 37.08 -2.85
C ASP A 558 0.60 36.40 -2.73
N LYS A 559 1.13 36.28 -1.50
CA LYS A 559 2.42 35.68 -1.19
C LYS A 559 2.43 34.17 -1.46
N THR A 560 1.33 33.46 -1.19
CA THR A 560 1.22 32.00 -1.39
C THR A 560 1.33 31.62 -2.88
N PRO A 561 0.54 32.22 -3.82
CA PRO A 561 0.77 32.03 -5.24
C PRO A 561 2.20 32.38 -5.70
N ASN A 562 2.83 33.40 -5.13
CA ASN A 562 4.18 33.82 -5.52
C ASN A 562 5.25 32.77 -5.12
N PHE A 563 5.17 32.21 -3.90
CA PHE A 563 6.02 31.08 -3.49
C PHE A 563 5.87 29.89 -4.43
N VAL A 564 4.63 29.49 -4.72
CA VAL A 564 4.37 28.34 -5.61
C VAL A 564 4.88 28.62 -7.02
N THR A 565 4.67 29.83 -7.58
CA THR A 565 5.20 30.16 -8.91
C THR A 565 6.74 30.14 -8.98
N GLU A 566 7.44 30.55 -7.92
CA GLU A 566 8.91 30.55 -7.88
C GLU A 566 9.47 29.13 -7.79
N VAL A 567 8.88 28.26 -6.94
CA VAL A 567 9.23 26.83 -6.86
C VAL A 567 9.07 26.15 -8.22
N ILE A 568 7.94 26.38 -8.92
CA ILE A 568 7.68 25.82 -10.25
C ILE A 568 8.71 26.31 -11.27
N ALA A 569 9.04 27.61 -11.26
CA ALA A 569 10.03 28.18 -12.16
C ALA A 569 11.44 27.58 -11.94
N LYS A 570 11.87 27.36 -10.68
CA LYS A 570 13.15 26.69 -10.40
C LYS A 570 13.14 25.22 -10.83
N LEU A 571 12.07 24.47 -10.52
CA LEU A 571 11.95 23.07 -10.93
C LEU A 571 11.99 22.93 -12.46
N LYS A 572 11.25 23.77 -13.20
CA LYS A 572 11.29 23.81 -14.66
C LYS A 572 12.72 24.04 -15.17
N ALA A 573 13.44 25.00 -14.60
CA ALA A 573 14.82 25.28 -14.97
C ALA A 573 15.78 24.10 -14.68
N LEU A 574 15.62 23.39 -13.55
CA LEU A 574 16.40 22.19 -13.24
C LEU A 574 16.12 21.06 -14.24
N HIS A 575 14.85 20.85 -14.57
CA HIS A 575 14.39 19.89 -15.58
C HIS A 575 14.94 20.18 -16.99
N ASP A 576 14.87 21.44 -17.44
CA ASP A 576 15.41 21.86 -18.73
C ASP A 576 16.93 21.70 -18.78
N GLN A 577 17.64 22.01 -17.69
CA GLN A 577 19.09 21.84 -17.57
C GLN A 577 19.54 20.37 -17.58
N SER A 578 18.68 19.44 -17.10
CA SER A 578 18.87 17.99 -17.27
C SER A 578 18.43 17.47 -18.65
N ASN A 579 17.86 18.33 -19.50
CA ASN A 579 17.19 17.95 -20.75
C ASN A 579 16.17 16.81 -20.50
N HIS A 580 15.38 16.96 -19.43
CA HIS A 580 14.29 16.09 -19.01
C HIS A 580 13.07 16.99 -18.78
N PRO A 581 12.23 17.24 -19.80
CA PRO A 581 11.15 18.23 -19.70
C PRO A 581 10.19 17.95 -18.54
N LEU A 582 9.88 18.98 -17.74
CA LEU A 582 8.86 18.93 -16.69
C LEU A 582 7.47 18.84 -17.34
N ARG A 583 7.01 17.62 -17.65
CA ARG A 583 5.72 17.39 -18.32
C ARG A 583 4.53 17.66 -17.40
N PHE A 584 4.65 17.28 -16.13
CA PHE A 584 3.58 17.40 -15.14
C PHE A 584 4.12 17.80 -13.78
N LEU A 585 3.30 18.49 -13.00
CA LEU A 585 3.53 18.73 -11.58
C LEU A 585 2.27 18.34 -10.79
N HIS A 586 2.43 17.51 -9.76
CA HIS A 586 1.32 17.13 -8.87
C HIS A 586 1.24 18.12 -7.71
N VAL A 587 0.14 18.88 -7.64
CA VAL A 587 -0.04 19.99 -6.68
C VAL A 587 -0.81 19.58 -5.42
N GLY A 588 -1.04 18.28 -5.21
CA GLY A 588 -1.87 17.76 -4.12
C GLY A 588 -3.35 17.96 -4.40
N GLY A 589 -4.06 18.58 -3.47
CA GLY A 589 -5.54 18.63 -3.45
C GLY A 589 -6.09 17.82 -2.28
N GLU A 590 -5.66 18.16 -1.07
CA GLU A 590 -6.11 17.49 0.15
C GLU A 590 -7.61 17.79 0.45
N PRO A 591 -8.31 16.86 1.11
CA PRO A 591 -9.69 17.04 1.60
C PRO A 591 -9.86 18.19 2.60
N ASP A 592 -11.12 18.62 2.77
CA ASP A 592 -11.64 19.48 3.86
C ASP A 592 -10.94 20.84 4.09
N LEU A 593 -10.02 21.27 3.21
CA LEU A 593 -9.23 22.49 3.36
C LEU A 593 -10.07 23.76 3.54
N GLU A 594 -11.28 23.83 2.98
CA GLU A 594 -12.24 24.92 3.18
C GLU A 594 -12.62 25.13 4.67
N VAL A 595 -12.55 24.07 5.48
CA VAL A 595 -12.77 24.12 6.94
C VAL A 595 -11.55 24.72 7.66
N PHE A 596 -10.38 24.74 7.03
CA PHE A 596 -9.16 25.35 7.55
C PHE A 596 -9.00 26.78 7.07
N TRP A 597 -9.17 27.02 5.77
CA TRP A 597 -9.04 28.33 5.17
C TRP A 597 -9.94 29.38 5.86
N LYS A 598 -11.17 29.03 6.24
CA LYS A 598 -12.08 29.91 7.02
C LYS A 598 -11.51 30.47 8.34
N LYS A 599 -10.45 29.89 8.91
CA LYS A 599 -9.80 30.37 10.15
C LYS A 599 -8.66 31.35 9.91
N HIS A 600 -8.07 31.37 8.71
CA HIS A 600 -7.12 32.44 8.36
C HIS A 600 -7.88 33.77 8.32
N GLN A 601 -7.30 34.80 8.93
CA GLN A 601 -7.94 36.09 9.15
C GLN A 601 -8.45 36.71 7.83
N VAL A 602 -7.62 36.66 6.78
CA VAL A 602 -7.93 37.17 5.44
C VAL A 602 -9.04 36.36 4.75
N CYS A 603 -9.01 35.03 4.88
CA CYS A 603 -10.00 34.14 4.28
C CYS A 603 -11.36 34.14 5.01
N SER A 604 -11.40 34.54 6.28
CA SER A 604 -12.62 34.56 7.11
C SER A 604 -13.72 35.48 6.56
N ALA A 605 -13.35 36.47 5.74
CA ALA A 605 -14.26 37.41 5.08
C ALA A 605 -15.00 36.82 3.85
N LEU A 606 -14.61 35.63 3.39
CA LEU A 606 -15.23 35.00 2.21
C LEU A 606 -16.59 34.38 2.56
N THR A 607 -17.60 34.66 1.72
CA THR A 607 -18.91 34.00 1.84
C THR A 607 -18.79 32.49 1.59
N PRO A 608 -19.74 31.66 2.09
CA PRO A 608 -19.70 30.22 1.85
C PRO A 608 -19.59 29.83 0.36
N SER A 609 -20.25 30.57 -0.54
CA SER A 609 -20.18 30.30 -1.99
C SER A 609 -18.83 30.68 -2.62
N GLN A 610 -18.11 31.66 -2.08
CA GLN A 610 -16.76 31.99 -2.52
C GLN A 610 -15.77 30.94 -2.02
N MET A 611 -15.90 30.49 -0.76
CA MET A 611 -15.06 29.44 -0.20
C MET A 611 -15.19 28.12 -0.97
N ASP A 612 -16.42 27.70 -1.32
CA ASP A 612 -16.64 26.46 -2.10
C ASP A 612 -16.02 26.50 -3.51
N GLN A 613 -15.77 27.70 -4.06
CA GLN A 613 -15.14 27.90 -5.37
C GLN A 613 -13.63 28.15 -5.28
N LEU A 614 -13.10 28.48 -4.09
CA LEU A 614 -11.74 28.96 -3.89
C LEU A 614 -10.68 27.97 -4.41
N ARG A 615 -10.89 26.66 -4.21
CA ARG A 615 -10.04 25.59 -4.75
C ARG A 615 -9.96 25.63 -6.28
N ALA A 616 -11.10 25.68 -6.97
CA ALA A 616 -11.16 25.72 -8.43
C ALA A 616 -10.61 27.02 -9.03
N GLN A 617 -10.87 28.16 -8.36
CA GLN A 617 -10.30 29.46 -8.72
C GLN A 617 -8.77 29.47 -8.58
N TYR A 618 -8.24 28.93 -7.47
CA TYR A 618 -6.79 28.81 -7.25
C TYR A 618 -6.11 27.91 -8.28
N LEU A 619 -6.69 26.73 -8.59
CA LEU A 619 -6.16 25.84 -9.63
C LEU A 619 -6.15 26.53 -11.01
N THR A 620 -7.21 27.26 -11.34
CA THR A 620 -7.31 28.06 -12.58
C THR A 620 -6.25 29.19 -12.62
N GLN A 621 -6.03 29.89 -11.50
CA GLN A 621 -5.03 30.95 -11.38
C GLN A 621 -3.61 30.38 -11.51
N LEU A 622 -3.31 29.30 -10.79
CA LEU A 622 -2.01 28.62 -10.82
C LEU A 622 -1.68 28.06 -12.20
N TYR A 623 -2.65 27.44 -12.87
CA TYR A 623 -2.47 26.93 -14.22
C TYR A 623 -2.12 28.04 -15.21
N ASN A 624 -2.92 29.12 -15.23
CA ASN A 624 -2.71 30.21 -16.18
C ASN A 624 -1.48 31.09 -15.87
N LYS A 625 -1.11 31.27 -14.59
CA LYS A 625 0.04 32.11 -14.18
C LYS A 625 1.39 31.38 -14.26
N ALA A 626 1.45 30.09 -13.94
CA ALA A 626 2.71 29.35 -13.82
C ALA A 626 2.83 28.16 -14.78
N MET A 627 1.82 27.28 -14.84
CA MET A 627 1.94 25.99 -15.53
C MET A 627 1.92 26.16 -17.06
N LYS A 628 0.87 26.80 -17.58
CA LYS A 628 0.61 26.99 -19.01
C LYS A 628 1.70 27.79 -19.74
N PRO A 629 2.25 28.91 -19.20
CA PRO A 629 3.36 29.62 -19.84
C PRO A 629 4.66 28.81 -19.91
N LEU A 630 4.83 27.81 -19.03
CA LEU A 630 5.99 26.93 -18.99
C LEU A 630 5.77 25.59 -19.72
N GLY A 631 4.57 25.33 -20.26
CA GLY A 631 4.22 24.07 -20.93
C GLY A 631 4.09 22.87 -19.97
N VAL A 632 3.78 23.12 -18.70
CA VAL A 632 3.63 22.09 -17.66
C VAL A 632 2.16 21.72 -17.50
N GLY A 633 1.82 20.43 -17.48
CA GLY A 633 0.49 19.92 -17.15
C GLY A 633 0.26 19.83 -15.63
N ILE A 634 -1.00 19.88 -15.19
CA ILE A 634 -1.35 19.89 -13.76
C ILE A 634 -1.94 18.53 -13.33
N MET A 635 -1.37 17.97 -12.26
CA MET A 635 -1.85 16.75 -11.60
C MET A 635 -2.39 17.08 -10.20
N VAL A 636 -3.46 16.40 -9.78
CA VAL A 636 -4.10 16.55 -8.48
C VAL A 636 -4.60 15.22 -7.92
N SER A 637 -4.73 15.13 -6.59
CA SER A 637 -5.59 14.14 -5.94
C SER A 637 -7.06 14.42 -6.27
N GLU A 638 -7.91 13.40 -6.20
CA GLU A 638 -9.34 13.51 -6.53
C GLU A 638 -10.10 14.62 -5.77
N GLU A 639 -9.88 14.82 -4.46
CA GLU A 639 -10.51 15.91 -3.71
C GLU A 639 -10.13 17.31 -4.22
N GLY A 640 -8.99 17.42 -4.93
CA GLY A 640 -8.58 18.59 -5.69
C GLY A 640 -9.59 19.07 -6.74
N VAL A 641 -10.45 18.18 -7.26
CA VAL A 641 -11.47 18.50 -8.28
C VAL A 641 -12.91 18.36 -7.79
N LEU A 642 -13.15 18.10 -6.50
CA LEU A 642 -14.51 17.91 -5.97
C LEU A 642 -15.08 19.18 -5.32
N GLN A 643 -16.37 19.40 -5.58
CA GLN A 643 -17.20 20.39 -4.93
C GLN A 643 -17.41 20.02 -3.43
N PRO A 644 -17.02 20.88 -2.46
CA PRO A 644 -16.96 20.52 -1.03
C PRO A 644 -18.27 20.01 -0.38
N ARG A 645 -19.44 20.33 -0.95
CA ARG A 645 -20.75 19.96 -0.37
C ARG A 645 -21.45 18.78 -1.05
N SER A 646 -21.14 18.49 -2.31
CA SER A 646 -21.83 17.46 -3.10
C SER A 646 -20.95 16.23 -3.38
N ALA A 647 -19.62 16.37 -3.21
CA ALA A 647 -18.60 15.40 -3.63
C ALA A 647 -18.73 14.98 -5.12
N LEU A 648 -19.30 15.86 -5.95
CA LEU A 648 -19.29 15.76 -7.41
C LEU A 648 -18.09 16.54 -7.98
N PRO A 649 -17.54 16.15 -9.14
CA PRO A 649 -16.49 16.92 -9.81
C PRO A 649 -16.97 18.33 -10.19
N PHE A 650 -16.05 19.30 -10.25
CA PHE A 650 -16.35 20.63 -10.79
C PHE A 650 -16.73 20.55 -12.27
N THR A 651 -17.70 21.34 -12.71
CA THR A 651 -18.08 21.47 -14.13
C THR A 651 -17.08 22.34 -14.91
N SER A 652 -17.17 22.35 -16.24
CA SER A 652 -16.38 23.24 -17.10
C SER A 652 -16.62 24.74 -16.84
N GLU A 653 -17.77 25.10 -16.27
CA GLU A 653 -18.08 26.47 -15.85
C GLU A 653 -17.36 26.84 -14.54
N GLN A 654 -17.17 25.85 -13.66
CA GLN A 654 -16.52 26.02 -12.34
C GLN A 654 -14.99 25.88 -12.42
N LEU A 655 -14.50 25.00 -13.29
CA LEU A 655 -13.08 24.76 -13.55
C LEU A 655 -12.81 24.74 -15.07
N PRO A 656 -12.62 25.92 -15.72
CA PRO A 656 -12.46 26.04 -17.18
C PRO A 656 -11.23 25.33 -17.78
N ILE A 657 -10.38 24.75 -16.94
CA ILE A 657 -9.14 24.05 -17.34
C ILE A 657 -9.27 22.53 -17.30
N LEU A 658 -10.45 21.95 -17.02
CA LEU A 658 -10.57 20.52 -16.64
C LEU A 658 -10.03 19.50 -17.64
N SER A 659 -9.92 19.84 -18.94
CA SER A 659 -9.32 18.99 -19.97
C SER A 659 -7.81 18.78 -19.76
N GLU A 660 -7.17 19.73 -19.10
CA GLU A 660 -5.73 19.78 -18.82
C GLU A 660 -5.38 19.15 -17.45
N VAL A 661 -6.40 18.79 -16.66
CA VAL A 661 -6.26 18.31 -15.28
C VAL A 661 -6.23 16.79 -15.24
N PHE A 662 -5.11 16.26 -14.77
CA PHE A 662 -4.92 14.84 -14.48
C PHE A 662 -5.24 14.56 -13.02
N VAL A 663 -6.08 13.57 -12.76
CA VAL A 663 -6.69 13.31 -11.44
C VAL A 663 -6.32 11.92 -10.95
N THR A 664 -5.59 11.86 -9.85
CA THR A 664 -5.22 10.64 -9.15
C THR A 664 -6.36 10.24 -8.21
N VAL A 665 -7.10 9.19 -8.58
CA VAL A 665 -8.23 8.66 -7.80
C VAL A 665 -7.72 7.50 -6.95
N TRP A 666 -7.61 7.76 -5.64
CA TRP A 666 -7.04 6.90 -4.62
C TRP A 666 -8.08 6.19 -3.75
N ASN A 667 -9.35 6.58 -3.84
CA ASN A 667 -10.44 6.07 -3.01
C ASN A 667 -10.54 4.54 -2.96
N THR A 668 -10.93 4.03 -1.80
CA THR A 668 -11.11 2.58 -1.58
C THR A 668 -12.48 2.13 -2.06
N LEU A 669 -12.53 1.05 -2.84
CA LEU A 669 -13.76 0.58 -3.49
C LEU A 669 -14.80 -0.04 -2.53
N LEU A 670 -14.43 -0.31 -1.27
CA LEU A 670 -15.32 -0.87 -0.24
C LEU A 670 -15.08 -0.29 1.17
N GLY A 671 -14.58 0.94 1.29
CA GLY A 671 -14.06 1.47 2.56
C GLY A 671 -15.05 1.65 3.71
N GLU A 672 -16.31 2.08 3.46
CA GLU A 672 -17.19 2.60 4.54
C GLU A 672 -18.70 2.26 4.39
N LEU A 673 -19.10 1.12 3.81
CA LEU A 673 -20.52 0.78 3.59
C LEU A 673 -21.42 0.88 4.84
N GLU A 674 -20.94 0.49 6.02
CA GLU A 674 -21.75 0.40 7.24
C GLU A 674 -22.08 1.78 7.87
N LYS A 675 -21.28 2.80 7.55
CA LYS A 675 -21.34 4.13 8.18
C LYS A 675 -22.44 5.03 7.58
N TRP A 676 -22.92 4.71 6.38
CA TRP A 676 -23.65 5.64 5.51
C TRP A 676 -25.00 5.08 5.04
N GLY A 677 -26.07 5.49 5.74
CA GLY A 677 -27.44 5.47 5.20
C GLY A 677 -28.15 4.12 5.09
N MET A 678 -27.53 3.00 5.47
CA MET A 678 -28.16 1.68 5.41
C MET A 678 -29.46 1.62 6.25
N THR A 679 -30.56 1.17 5.64
CA THR A 679 -31.77 0.84 6.39
C THR A 679 -31.54 -0.41 7.27
N GLU A 680 -32.32 -0.59 8.34
CA GLU A 680 -32.23 -1.81 9.16
C GLU A 680 -32.52 -3.08 8.34
N GLU A 681 -33.33 -2.99 7.30
CA GLU A 681 -33.59 -4.07 6.34
C GLU A 681 -32.35 -4.38 5.49
N GLN A 682 -31.63 -3.37 4.99
CA GLN A 682 -30.35 -3.56 4.29
C GLN A 682 -29.26 -4.14 5.21
N LYS A 683 -29.23 -3.72 6.49
CA LYS A 683 -28.33 -4.29 7.50
C LYS A 683 -28.67 -5.76 7.76
N GLN A 684 -29.94 -6.10 7.95
CA GLN A 684 -30.40 -7.49 8.15
C GLN A 684 -30.19 -8.37 6.91
N TYR A 685 -30.27 -7.81 5.70
CA TYR A 685 -30.02 -8.55 4.45
C TYR A 685 -28.53 -8.92 4.28
N LEU A 686 -27.61 -8.04 4.71
CA LEU A 686 -26.16 -8.26 4.64
C LEU A 686 -25.62 -9.02 5.87
N ALA A 687 -26.25 -8.87 7.05
CA ALA A 687 -25.92 -9.62 8.25
C ALA A 687 -26.02 -11.14 8.02
N GLY A 688 -24.88 -11.83 8.12
CA GLY A 688 -24.80 -13.27 7.85
C GLY A 688 -24.66 -13.66 6.36
N ARG A 689 -24.59 -12.68 5.43
CA ARG A 689 -24.28 -12.91 4.00
C ARG A 689 -23.02 -12.22 3.52
N THR A 690 -22.64 -11.10 4.14
CA THR A 690 -21.37 -10.43 3.85
C THR A 690 -20.89 -9.70 5.10
N VAL A 691 -19.71 -10.04 5.63
CA VAL A 691 -19.16 -9.37 6.82
C VAL A 691 -18.51 -8.05 6.40
N VAL A 692 -19.32 -6.99 6.45
CA VAL A 692 -19.00 -5.65 5.96
C VAL A 692 -19.09 -4.64 7.12
N ASN A 693 -18.32 -4.91 8.18
CA ASN A 693 -18.18 -4.03 9.32
C ASN A 693 -16.87 -3.23 9.17
N LEU A 694 -16.95 -1.92 8.97
CA LEU A 694 -15.91 -1.18 8.23
C LEU A 694 -15.36 0.04 8.98
N THR A 695 -14.02 0.13 9.02
CA THR A 695 -13.31 1.09 9.87
C THR A 695 -12.85 2.35 9.11
N GLN A 696 -13.29 3.51 9.61
CA GLN A 696 -13.04 4.89 9.15
C GLN A 696 -11.77 5.16 8.31
N SER A 697 -11.91 5.58 7.04
CA SER A 697 -10.84 6.28 6.28
C SER A 697 -11.24 6.85 4.89
N ALA A 698 -12.42 7.48 4.73
CA ALA A 698 -12.70 8.33 3.55
C ALA A 698 -13.54 9.59 3.84
N PRO A 699 -13.25 10.76 3.24
CA PRO A 699 -14.05 11.97 3.39
C PRO A 699 -15.17 12.10 2.34
N GLY A 700 -16.36 12.50 2.80
CA GLY A 700 -17.43 13.08 1.97
C GLY A 700 -18.29 12.08 1.16
N PRO A 701 -19.51 11.72 1.62
CA PRO A 701 -20.44 10.92 0.83
C PRO A 701 -21.04 11.72 -0.34
N ARG A 702 -21.16 11.08 -1.52
CA ARG A 702 -21.77 11.68 -2.72
C ARG A 702 -23.28 11.76 -2.57
N LEU A 703 -23.81 12.89 -2.09
CA LEU A 703 -25.24 13.06 -1.81
C LEU A 703 -25.82 11.96 -0.89
N GLY A 704 -24.99 11.40 0.01
CA GLY A 704 -25.33 10.25 0.86
C GLY A 704 -24.92 8.87 0.32
N LYS A 705 -24.39 8.76 -0.91
CA LYS A 705 -23.85 7.51 -1.47
C LYS A 705 -22.35 7.28 -1.15
N PRO A 706 -21.88 6.02 -1.14
CA PRO A 706 -20.45 5.68 -1.07
C PRO A 706 -19.60 6.19 -2.26
N ALA A 707 -18.28 6.25 -2.08
CA ALA A 707 -17.34 6.85 -3.03
C ALA A 707 -16.85 5.92 -4.17
N PHE A 708 -17.21 4.63 -4.22
CA PHE A 708 -16.61 3.68 -5.18
C PHE A 708 -16.89 3.97 -6.67
N GLY A 709 -17.94 4.73 -7.00
CA GLY A 709 -18.23 5.15 -8.38
C GLY A 709 -17.47 6.42 -8.83
N ARG A 710 -16.78 7.10 -7.91
CA ARG A 710 -16.24 8.45 -8.10
C ARG A 710 -15.19 8.53 -9.21
N ALA A 711 -14.42 7.46 -9.45
CA ALA A 711 -13.50 7.37 -10.59
C ALA A 711 -14.22 7.49 -11.95
N TYR A 712 -15.40 6.88 -12.08
CA TYR A 712 -16.21 6.97 -13.29
C TYR A 712 -16.95 8.31 -13.38
N ASP A 713 -17.42 8.88 -12.26
CA ASP A 713 -18.00 10.22 -12.25
C ASP A 713 -16.99 11.28 -12.75
N ILE A 714 -15.74 11.22 -12.27
CA ILE A 714 -14.65 12.12 -12.67
C ILE A 714 -14.27 11.89 -14.16
N ALA A 715 -14.12 10.64 -14.60
CA ALA A 715 -13.83 10.33 -16.01
C ALA A 715 -14.95 10.79 -16.96
N ASN A 716 -16.21 10.55 -16.60
CA ASN A 716 -17.38 10.94 -17.37
C ASN A 716 -17.56 12.48 -17.42
N ALA A 717 -17.06 13.22 -16.42
CA ALA A 717 -17.05 14.69 -16.40
C ALA A 717 -15.95 15.33 -17.28
N GLY A 718 -15.04 14.55 -17.86
CA GLY A 718 -14.05 15.03 -18.85
C GLY A 718 -12.59 15.02 -18.40
N TYR A 719 -12.32 14.81 -17.12
CA TYR A 719 -10.98 14.81 -16.51
C TYR A 719 -10.14 13.60 -16.94
N LYS A 720 -8.81 13.69 -16.86
CA LYS A 720 -7.90 12.56 -17.15
C LYS A 720 -7.61 11.75 -15.88
N VAL A 721 -8.28 10.62 -15.71
CA VAL A 721 -8.22 9.78 -14.50
C VAL A 721 -7.04 8.81 -14.52
N ILE A 722 -6.30 8.82 -13.42
CA ILE A 722 -5.26 7.86 -13.04
C ILE A 722 -5.82 7.05 -11.87
N LEU A 723 -5.83 5.72 -11.98
CA LEU A 723 -6.37 4.82 -10.97
C LEU A 723 -5.29 4.41 -9.96
N ASN A 724 -5.53 4.64 -8.66
CA ASN A 724 -4.57 4.49 -7.56
C ASN A 724 -5.22 3.92 -6.28
N SER A 725 -6.20 3.03 -6.40
CA SER A 725 -7.06 2.62 -5.27
C SER A 725 -6.25 2.07 -4.08
N TYR A 726 -6.22 2.80 -2.96
CA TYR A 726 -5.31 2.52 -1.85
C TYR A 726 -5.58 1.21 -1.11
N ASN A 727 -6.74 0.56 -1.32
CA ASN A 727 -6.96 -0.79 -0.76
C ASN A 727 -6.14 -1.88 -1.47
N THR A 728 -5.51 -1.56 -2.61
CA THR A 728 -4.84 -2.52 -3.50
C THR A 728 -3.49 -2.02 -4.00
N PHE A 729 -3.39 -0.77 -4.46
CA PHE A 729 -2.17 -0.21 -5.05
C PHE A 729 -1.33 0.64 -4.08
N ARG A 730 -1.61 0.57 -2.78
CA ARG A 730 -0.79 1.23 -1.75
C ARG A 730 0.20 0.23 -1.14
N PHE A 731 1.46 0.33 -1.56
CA PHE A 731 2.52 -0.62 -1.22
C PHE A 731 3.32 -0.25 0.03
N ASP A 732 2.77 0.58 0.90
CA ASP A 732 3.12 0.65 2.32
C ASP A 732 2.16 -0.11 3.24
N ILE A 733 1.16 -0.83 2.72
CA ILE A 733 0.27 -1.71 3.51
C ILE A 733 0.86 -3.12 3.68
N PRO A 734 0.70 -3.85 4.80
CA PRO A 734 1.13 -5.24 4.94
C PRO A 734 0.67 -6.20 3.84
N TYR A 735 1.43 -7.28 3.63
CA TYR A 735 1.06 -8.39 2.74
C TYR A 735 0.16 -9.43 3.42
N GLU A 736 0.23 -9.57 4.74
CA GLU A 736 -0.66 -10.45 5.49
C GLU A 736 -1.11 -9.83 6.82
N MET A 737 -2.16 -10.40 7.42
CA MET A 737 -2.54 -10.10 8.80
C MET A 737 -1.58 -10.80 9.76
N ALA A 738 -0.54 -10.09 10.15
CA ALA A 738 0.36 -10.45 11.24
C ALA A 738 0.71 -9.23 12.11
N TRP A 739 1.26 -9.49 13.31
CA TRP A 739 1.82 -8.46 14.18
C TRP A 739 3.21 -8.00 13.73
N GLU A 740 4.02 -8.93 13.21
CA GLU A 740 5.41 -8.68 12.81
C GLU A 740 5.56 -8.06 11.40
N GLU A 741 4.50 -8.02 10.59
CA GLU A 741 4.52 -7.29 9.30
C GLU A 741 4.57 -5.77 9.55
N GLU A 742 5.24 -5.03 8.67
CA GLU A 742 5.37 -3.59 8.75
C GLU A 742 4.48 -2.88 7.73
N GLY A 743 4.06 -1.65 8.05
CA GLY A 743 3.31 -0.80 7.14
C GLY A 743 2.23 0.06 7.78
N ASP A 744 1.49 0.78 6.94
CA ASP A 744 0.23 1.40 7.31
C ASP A 744 -0.97 0.46 7.09
N HIS A 745 -2.11 0.76 7.71
CA HIS A 745 -3.30 -0.08 7.63
C HIS A 745 -4.60 0.71 7.70
N ASP A 746 -4.62 1.97 7.25
CA ASP A 746 -5.87 2.75 7.26
C ASP A 746 -6.83 2.32 6.15
N TYR A 747 -6.31 2.11 4.93
CA TYR A 747 -7.11 1.93 3.71
C TYR A 747 -7.44 0.47 3.39
N ALA A 748 -6.66 -0.47 3.92
CA ALA A 748 -6.90 -1.91 3.96
C ALA A 748 -6.05 -2.54 5.07
N ARG A 749 -6.38 -3.77 5.48
CA ARG A 749 -5.52 -4.54 6.39
C ARG A 749 -4.45 -5.36 5.66
N ILE A 750 -4.69 -5.67 4.37
CA ILE A 750 -3.83 -6.43 3.45
C ILE A 750 -3.91 -5.83 2.04
N ALA A 751 -2.75 -5.71 1.37
CA ALA A 751 -2.63 -5.45 -0.07
C ALA A 751 -1.62 -6.43 -0.72
N ASP A 752 -1.99 -7.71 -0.78
CA ASP A 752 -1.14 -8.82 -1.24
C ASP A 752 -0.93 -8.86 -2.78
N LEU A 753 -0.08 -9.81 -3.22
CA LEU A 753 0.24 -10.05 -4.63
C LEU A 753 -0.99 -10.45 -5.47
N PHE A 754 -1.93 -11.18 -4.87
CA PHE A 754 -3.15 -11.70 -5.51
C PHE A 754 -4.13 -10.57 -5.83
N ARG A 755 -4.42 -9.70 -4.86
CA ARG A 755 -5.30 -8.53 -5.00
C ARG A 755 -4.82 -7.60 -6.10
N VAL A 756 -3.50 -7.37 -6.18
CA VAL A 756 -2.88 -6.55 -7.22
C VAL A 756 -3.03 -7.21 -8.60
N PHE A 757 -2.69 -8.49 -8.75
CA PHE A 757 -2.76 -9.19 -10.05
C PHE A 757 -4.20 -9.31 -10.60
N LYS A 758 -5.18 -9.46 -9.70
CA LYS A 758 -6.59 -9.62 -10.00
C LYS A 758 -7.28 -8.35 -10.52
N THR A 759 -6.66 -7.18 -10.34
CA THR A 759 -7.33 -5.89 -10.60
C THR A 759 -7.66 -5.69 -12.08
N GLU A 760 -8.95 -5.47 -12.38
CA GLU A 760 -9.49 -5.08 -13.69
C GLU A 760 -9.61 -3.53 -13.79
N PRO A 761 -8.73 -2.81 -14.50
CA PRO A 761 -8.70 -1.33 -14.44
C PRO A 761 -9.93 -0.64 -15.07
N LEU A 762 -10.55 -1.25 -16.08
CA LEU A 762 -11.71 -0.69 -16.79
C LEU A 762 -13.05 -1.26 -16.29
N ASN A 763 -13.02 -2.02 -15.19
CA ASN A 763 -14.17 -2.66 -14.57
C ASN A 763 -14.03 -2.57 -13.04
N ILE A 764 -13.86 -1.34 -12.53
CA ILE A 764 -13.48 -1.07 -11.13
C ILE A 764 -14.36 -1.80 -10.11
N TYR A 765 -15.63 -2.01 -10.46
CA TYR A 765 -16.59 -2.69 -9.62
C TYR A 765 -16.30 -4.18 -9.41
N GLN A 766 -15.67 -4.90 -10.36
CA GLN A 766 -15.23 -6.28 -10.09
C GLN A 766 -14.12 -6.34 -9.04
N ASN A 767 -13.36 -5.27 -8.83
CA ASN A 767 -12.35 -5.18 -7.77
C ASN A 767 -12.98 -4.90 -6.38
N MET A 768 -14.32 -4.82 -6.30
CA MET A 768 -15.08 -4.89 -5.05
C MET A 768 -15.33 -6.33 -4.59
N ASP A 769 -14.93 -7.36 -5.33
CA ASP A 769 -15.25 -8.75 -4.95
C ASP A 769 -14.48 -9.27 -3.71
N LEU A 770 -13.57 -8.46 -3.13
CA LEU A 770 -12.88 -8.69 -1.87
C LEU A 770 -12.99 -7.48 -0.93
N SER A 771 -13.42 -7.72 0.31
CA SER A 771 -13.61 -6.72 1.36
C SER A 771 -12.29 -6.13 1.88
N TYR A 772 -12.40 -5.25 2.87
CA TYR A 772 -11.27 -4.69 3.62
C TYR A 772 -10.37 -5.77 4.27
N PHE A 773 -10.96 -6.91 4.64
CA PHE A 773 -10.31 -8.04 5.33
C PHE A 773 -10.06 -9.25 4.42
N GLY A 774 -10.37 -9.15 3.11
CA GLY A 774 -10.27 -10.27 2.16
C GLY A 774 -11.50 -11.19 2.10
N ALA A 775 -12.63 -10.81 2.71
CA ALA A 775 -13.88 -11.57 2.59
C ALA A 775 -14.52 -11.37 1.21
N PHE A 776 -15.14 -12.40 0.63
CA PHE A 776 -15.87 -12.26 -0.64
C PHE A 776 -17.09 -11.33 -0.51
N VAL A 777 -17.38 -10.57 -1.56
CA VAL A 777 -18.52 -9.64 -1.68
C VAL A 777 -19.12 -9.77 -3.09
N ASP A 778 -20.45 -9.75 -3.25
CA ASP A 778 -21.08 -9.67 -4.59
C ASP A 778 -21.12 -8.21 -5.10
N PRO A 779 -20.35 -7.84 -6.15
CA PRO A 779 -20.38 -6.49 -6.68
C PRO A 779 -21.71 -6.10 -7.33
N GLN A 780 -22.49 -7.08 -7.79
CA GLN A 780 -23.80 -6.84 -8.41
C GLN A 780 -24.82 -6.46 -7.34
N LEU A 781 -24.79 -7.07 -6.17
CA LEU A 781 -25.57 -6.64 -5.01
C LEU A 781 -25.21 -5.22 -4.58
N VAL A 782 -23.91 -4.92 -4.47
CA VAL A 782 -23.43 -3.55 -4.16
C VAL A 782 -23.97 -2.54 -5.17
N CYS A 783 -23.81 -2.78 -6.47
CA CYS A 783 -24.28 -1.83 -7.48
C CYS A 783 -25.80 -1.74 -7.64
N ARG A 784 -26.57 -2.78 -7.28
CA ARG A 784 -28.04 -2.70 -7.15
C ARG A 784 -28.48 -1.87 -5.93
N LEU A 785 -27.77 -1.96 -4.80
CA LEU A 785 -28.12 -1.25 -3.57
C LEU A 785 -27.83 0.26 -3.61
N TRP A 786 -26.75 0.66 -4.30
CA TRP A 786 -26.26 2.04 -4.28
C TRP A 786 -26.28 2.77 -5.63
N ASP A 787 -26.74 2.11 -6.71
CA ASP A 787 -26.88 2.69 -8.05
C ASP A 787 -25.52 3.25 -8.55
N CYS A 788 -24.66 2.33 -8.97
CA CYS A 788 -23.34 2.61 -9.52
C CYS A 788 -23.42 3.35 -10.87
N PRO A 789 -22.68 4.46 -11.08
CA PRO A 789 -22.57 5.06 -12.40
C PRO A 789 -21.83 4.14 -13.37
N ALA A 790 -22.30 4.05 -14.62
CA ALA A 790 -21.59 3.37 -15.69
C ALA A 790 -20.47 4.24 -16.28
N LEU A 791 -19.37 3.64 -16.75
CA LEU A 791 -18.30 4.33 -17.47
C LEU A 791 -18.72 4.65 -18.90
N THR A 792 -18.94 5.92 -19.21
CA THR A 792 -19.31 6.39 -20.56
C THR A 792 -18.12 6.98 -21.32
N ALA A 793 -17.08 7.44 -20.62
CA ALA A 793 -15.87 8.00 -21.20
C ALA A 793 -14.60 7.16 -20.87
N PRO A 794 -14.47 5.90 -21.34
CA PRO A 794 -13.33 5.05 -21.01
C PRO A 794 -11.97 5.62 -21.48
N ALA A 795 -11.95 6.41 -22.56
CA ALA A 795 -10.74 7.10 -23.04
C ALA A 795 -10.23 8.22 -22.11
N ASN A 796 -10.95 8.53 -21.03
CA ASN A 796 -10.49 9.42 -19.98
C ASN A 796 -9.76 8.70 -18.83
N ILE A 797 -9.81 7.36 -18.76
CA ILE A 797 -8.93 6.58 -17.88
C ILE A 797 -7.59 6.40 -18.60
N VAL A 798 -6.59 7.21 -18.23
CA VAL A 798 -5.31 7.31 -18.95
C VAL A 798 -4.24 6.35 -18.42
N GLY A 799 -4.42 5.80 -17.22
CA GLY A 799 -3.44 4.90 -16.64
C GLY A 799 -3.63 4.54 -15.17
N LEU A 800 -2.55 3.99 -14.61
CA LEU A 800 -2.50 3.35 -13.30
C LEU A 800 -1.32 3.90 -12.49
N GLN A 801 -1.49 3.99 -11.18
CA GLN A 801 -0.46 4.37 -10.23
C GLN A 801 -0.49 3.43 -9.02
N ALA A 802 0.69 3.09 -8.51
CA ALA A 802 0.89 2.58 -7.17
C ALA A 802 1.53 3.65 -6.27
N THR A 803 1.32 3.59 -4.97
CA THR A 803 1.78 4.60 -4.00
C THR A 803 2.51 3.95 -2.83
N VAL A 804 3.61 4.56 -2.39
CA VAL A 804 4.42 4.10 -1.26
C VAL A 804 4.64 5.26 -0.28
N GLY A 805 3.88 5.27 0.82
CA GLY A 805 4.12 6.16 1.96
C GLY A 805 5.28 5.67 2.83
N THR A 806 6.09 6.59 3.38
CA THR A 806 7.29 6.22 4.17
C THR A 806 7.18 6.48 5.67
N THR A 807 5.98 6.79 6.18
CA THR A 807 5.64 6.81 7.62
C THR A 807 6.34 5.69 8.40
N ASN A 808 6.19 4.44 7.93
CA ASN A 808 6.72 3.25 8.60
C ASN A 808 7.97 2.64 7.96
N LEU A 809 8.41 3.12 6.79
CA LEU A 809 9.53 2.57 6.01
C LEU A 809 10.70 3.57 6.06
N ARG A 810 11.77 3.23 6.77
CA ARG A 810 12.93 4.11 7.08
C ARG A 810 14.21 3.63 6.40
N SER A 811 14.42 2.31 6.28
CA SER A 811 15.59 1.75 5.60
C SER A 811 15.36 1.38 4.13
N PHE A 812 16.45 1.04 3.44
CA PHE A 812 16.43 0.53 2.06
C PHE A 812 15.69 -0.82 1.96
N ASN A 813 15.87 -1.72 2.94
CA ASN A 813 15.24 -3.03 2.94
C ASN A 813 13.73 -2.92 3.19
N GLU A 814 13.33 -2.18 4.23
CA GLU A 814 11.91 -1.94 4.54
C GLU A 814 11.14 -1.42 3.32
N LEU A 815 11.73 -0.45 2.59
CA LEU A 815 11.13 0.09 1.38
C LEU A 815 10.95 -0.97 0.28
N PHE A 816 12.04 -1.64 -0.12
CA PHE A 816 11.99 -2.56 -1.26
C PHE A 816 11.26 -3.86 -0.95
N GLU A 817 11.33 -4.40 0.28
CA GLU A 817 10.57 -5.58 0.69
C GLU A 817 9.07 -5.27 0.81
N SER A 818 8.69 -4.04 1.17
CA SER A 818 7.27 -3.63 1.09
C SER A 818 6.79 -3.48 -0.36
N ILE A 819 7.64 -3.06 -1.30
CA ILE A 819 7.25 -2.91 -2.72
C ILE A 819 7.24 -4.25 -3.49
N PHE A 820 8.22 -5.13 -3.25
CA PHE A 820 8.41 -6.37 -4.00
C PHE A 820 8.02 -7.63 -3.20
N PRO A 821 7.32 -8.61 -3.81
CA PRO A 821 7.10 -8.75 -5.25
C PRO A 821 5.80 -8.17 -5.82
N ARG A 822 4.88 -7.61 -5.01
CA ARG A 822 3.53 -7.19 -5.51
C ARG A 822 3.54 -6.19 -6.66
N LEU A 823 4.58 -5.36 -6.74
CA LEU A 823 4.88 -4.50 -7.87
C LEU A 823 4.91 -5.21 -9.23
N LEU A 824 5.37 -6.46 -9.33
CA LEU A 824 5.43 -7.19 -10.62
C LEU A 824 4.03 -7.48 -11.15
N ALA A 825 3.07 -7.73 -10.26
CA ALA A 825 1.66 -7.90 -10.63
C ALA A 825 1.04 -6.57 -11.09
N PHE A 826 1.43 -5.45 -10.47
CA PHE A 826 1.00 -4.12 -10.91
C PHE A 826 1.59 -3.76 -12.28
N ALA A 827 2.88 -4.03 -12.50
CA ALA A 827 3.52 -3.85 -13.80
C ALA A 827 2.81 -4.66 -14.89
N GLU A 828 2.58 -5.95 -14.65
CA GLU A 828 1.83 -6.85 -15.53
C GLU A 828 0.40 -6.34 -15.82
N ARG A 829 -0.37 -5.90 -14.81
CA ARG A 829 -1.72 -5.33 -15.03
C ARG A 829 -1.72 -3.93 -15.66
N SER A 830 -0.67 -3.14 -15.48
CA SER A 830 -0.50 -1.82 -16.11
C SER A 830 0.01 -1.86 -17.55
N TRP A 831 0.66 -2.95 -17.94
CA TRP A 831 1.17 -3.18 -19.29
C TRP A 831 0.18 -3.99 -20.13
N LYS A 832 -0.26 -5.16 -19.65
CA LYS A 832 -1.10 -6.12 -20.37
C LYS A 832 -2.51 -6.17 -19.79
N ARG A 833 -3.49 -6.43 -20.67
CA ARG A 833 -4.86 -6.81 -20.29
C ARG A 833 -4.93 -8.33 -20.16
N GLY A 834 -5.35 -8.83 -18.99
CA GLY A 834 -5.60 -10.25 -18.78
C GLY A 834 -6.86 -10.73 -19.54
N THR A 835 -6.86 -11.99 -19.96
CA THR A 835 -7.97 -12.62 -20.71
C THR A 835 -9.28 -12.70 -19.91
N PHE A 836 -9.20 -12.67 -18.58
CA PHE A 836 -10.34 -12.65 -17.68
C PHE A 836 -11.03 -11.27 -17.58
N GLU A 837 -10.36 -10.17 -17.95
CA GLU A 837 -10.85 -8.81 -17.70
C GLU A 837 -12.09 -8.43 -18.54
N ASN A 838 -13.06 -7.78 -17.91
CA ASN A 838 -14.34 -7.32 -18.48
C ASN A 838 -15.25 -8.45 -19.01
N THR A 839 -15.00 -9.71 -18.66
CA THR A 839 -15.83 -10.86 -19.06
C THR A 839 -17.21 -10.87 -18.40
N ILE A 840 -17.34 -10.22 -17.25
CA ILE A 840 -18.58 -9.94 -16.53
C ILE A 840 -18.55 -8.47 -16.05
N THR A 841 -19.69 -7.77 -16.05
CA THR A 841 -19.78 -6.38 -15.57
C THR A 841 -21.07 -6.18 -14.77
N VAL A 842 -21.05 -5.28 -13.78
CA VAL A 842 -22.16 -5.04 -12.84
C VAL A 842 -23.42 -4.38 -13.45
N HIS A 843 -23.37 -4.05 -14.74
CA HIS A 843 -24.50 -3.50 -15.49
C HIS A 843 -25.06 -4.50 -16.52
N GLN A 844 -24.58 -5.74 -16.51
CA GLN A 844 -25.02 -6.81 -17.42
C GLN A 844 -25.40 -8.07 -16.63
N PRO A 845 -26.45 -8.80 -17.05
CA PRO A 845 -26.68 -10.17 -16.59
C PRO A 845 -25.49 -11.07 -16.94
N PHE A 846 -25.21 -12.03 -16.08
CA PHE A 846 -24.18 -13.06 -16.27
C PHE A 846 -24.68 -14.38 -15.68
N THR A 847 -24.13 -15.49 -16.12
CA THR A 847 -24.48 -16.83 -15.60
C THR A 847 -23.33 -17.39 -14.74
N PRO A 848 -23.59 -18.40 -13.89
CA PRO A 848 -22.53 -19.06 -13.13
C PRO A 848 -21.43 -19.67 -14.02
N GLU A 849 -21.77 -20.11 -15.23
CA GLU A 849 -20.83 -20.64 -16.22
C GLU A 849 -19.87 -19.54 -16.72
N MET A 850 -20.37 -18.31 -16.94
CA MET A 850 -19.51 -17.16 -17.28
C MET A 850 -18.55 -16.82 -16.13
N TYR A 851 -19.02 -16.90 -14.88
CA TYR A 851 -18.17 -16.68 -13.69
C TYR A 851 -17.10 -17.75 -13.53
N ALA A 852 -17.45 -19.03 -13.73
CA ALA A 852 -16.51 -20.14 -13.74
C ALA A 852 -15.47 -20.00 -14.88
N GLN A 853 -15.90 -19.61 -16.08
CA GLN A 853 -15.01 -19.38 -17.22
C GLN A 853 -14.03 -18.22 -16.96
N ARG A 854 -14.49 -17.10 -16.38
CA ARG A 854 -13.63 -15.99 -15.95
C ARG A 854 -12.56 -16.49 -14.97
N ASN A 855 -12.98 -17.20 -13.94
CA ASN A 855 -12.08 -17.63 -12.87
C ASN A 855 -11.06 -18.66 -13.37
N TYR A 856 -11.45 -19.56 -14.28
CA TYR A 856 -10.51 -20.46 -14.95
C TYR A 856 -9.42 -19.69 -15.71
N MET A 857 -9.80 -18.70 -16.54
CA MET A 857 -8.83 -17.86 -17.26
C MET A 857 -7.92 -17.07 -16.32
N PHE A 858 -8.48 -16.52 -15.23
CA PHE A 858 -7.72 -15.85 -14.18
C PHE A 858 -6.70 -16.79 -13.52
N PHE A 859 -7.10 -17.98 -13.07
CA PHE A 859 -6.21 -18.91 -12.37
C PHE A 859 -5.11 -19.49 -13.27
N VAL A 860 -5.36 -19.64 -14.58
CA VAL A 860 -4.32 -20.01 -15.56
C VAL A 860 -3.26 -18.89 -15.68
N GLU A 861 -3.67 -17.63 -15.83
CA GLU A 861 -2.73 -16.51 -15.90
C GLU A 861 -1.98 -16.30 -14.57
N TRP A 862 -2.67 -16.42 -13.44
CA TRP A 862 -2.11 -16.31 -12.10
C TRP A 862 -1.09 -17.40 -11.80
N THR A 863 -1.39 -18.66 -12.14
CA THR A 863 -0.46 -19.78 -11.95
C THR A 863 0.81 -19.59 -12.79
N ASN A 864 0.67 -19.22 -14.07
CA ASN A 864 1.81 -18.93 -14.94
C ASN A 864 2.66 -17.76 -14.39
N PHE A 865 2.01 -16.68 -13.93
CA PHE A 865 2.68 -15.53 -13.33
C PHE A 865 3.46 -15.92 -12.06
N LEU A 866 2.82 -16.59 -11.10
CA LEU A 866 3.44 -17.00 -9.83
C LEU A 866 4.66 -17.92 -10.04
N ASN A 867 4.55 -18.92 -10.91
CA ASN A 867 5.70 -19.79 -11.21
C ASN A 867 6.82 -18.99 -11.89
N THR A 868 6.48 -18.06 -12.82
CA THR A 868 7.48 -17.18 -13.46
C THR A 868 8.18 -16.26 -12.45
N LEU A 869 7.50 -15.84 -11.37
CA LEU A 869 8.17 -15.14 -10.27
C LEU A 869 9.21 -16.04 -9.59
N GLY A 870 8.78 -17.18 -9.07
CA GLY A 870 9.62 -18.06 -8.25
C GLY A 870 10.85 -18.60 -8.98
N TYR A 871 10.61 -19.20 -10.15
CA TYR A 871 11.64 -19.86 -10.96
C TYR A 871 12.45 -18.93 -11.87
N LYS A 872 12.21 -17.61 -11.86
CA LYS A 872 12.94 -16.69 -12.76
C LYS A 872 13.05 -15.25 -12.25
N GLU A 873 11.94 -14.53 -12.05
CA GLU A 873 12.02 -13.08 -11.80
C GLU A 873 12.57 -12.74 -10.39
N LEU A 874 12.32 -13.58 -9.37
CA LEU A 874 12.86 -13.36 -8.02
C LEU A 874 14.39 -13.53 -7.96
N GLU A 875 14.95 -14.46 -8.74
CA GLU A 875 16.41 -14.60 -8.83
C GLU A 875 17.04 -13.36 -9.49
N ARG A 876 16.41 -12.82 -10.54
CA ARG A 876 16.83 -11.54 -11.16
C ARG A 876 16.75 -10.34 -10.19
N LEU A 877 15.86 -10.36 -9.19
CA LEU A 877 15.83 -9.34 -8.13
C LEU A 877 16.99 -9.51 -7.14
N ASP A 878 17.30 -10.74 -6.70
CA ASP A 878 18.48 -11.01 -5.86
C ASP A 878 19.77 -10.59 -6.60
N ASP A 879 19.92 -10.92 -7.90
CA ASP A 879 21.05 -10.52 -8.75
C ASP A 879 21.21 -8.99 -8.86
N ALA A 880 20.08 -8.29 -9.03
CA ALA A 880 20.05 -6.83 -9.08
C ALA A 880 20.32 -6.17 -7.71
N GLY A 881 20.47 -6.94 -6.62
CA GLY A 881 20.65 -6.44 -5.26
C GLY A 881 19.39 -5.79 -4.70
N ILE A 882 18.20 -6.31 -5.06
CA ILE A 882 16.89 -5.79 -4.69
C ILE A 882 16.25 -6.74 -3.65
N PRO A 883 16.19 -6.35 -2.37
CA PRO A 883 15.53 -7.17 -1.37
C PRO A 883 14.01 -7.13 -1.59
N TYR A 884 13.40 -8.31 -1.65
CA TYR A 884 11.96 -8.51 -1.80
C TYR A 884 11.41 -9.29 -0.60
N ARG A 885 10.14 -9.11 -0.22
CA ARG A 885 9.50 -9.91 0.83
C ARG A 885 9.47 -11.37 0.42
N ILE A 886 10.17 -12.21 1.18
CA ILE A 886 10.12 -13.67 1.01
C ILE A 886 8.87 -14.18 1.74
N PRO A 887 7.90 -14.78 1.02
CA PRO A 887 6.63 -15.19 1.63
C PRO A 887 6.84 -16.34 2.61
N LEU A 888 6.01 -16.37 3.66
CA LEU A 888 6.09 -17.41 4.69
C LEU A 888 5.63 -18.77 4.15
N PRO A 889 6.15 -19.87 4.71
CA PRO A 889 5.68 -21.19 4.34
C PRO A 889 4.28 -21.43 4.91
N GLY A 890 3.44 -22.07 4.09
CA GLY A 890 2.30 -22.85 4.56
C GLY A 890 2.75 -24.28 4.83
N ILE A 891 2.33 -24.88 5.94
CA ILE A 891 2.73 -26.23 6.39
C ILE A 891 1.47 -27.06 6.72
N ALA A 892 1.47 -28.33 6.32
CA ALA A 892 0.48 -29.32 6.70
C ALA A 892 1.13 -30.69 6.99
N VAL A 893 0.43 -31.53 7.75
CA VAL A 893 0.75 -32.96 7.93
C VAL A 893 -0.34 -33.80 7.27
N LEU A 894 0.05 -34.72 6.38
CA LEU A 894 -0.90 -35.54 5.62
C LEU A 894 -1.08 -36.94 6.23
N ASN A 895 -2.33 -37.35 6.42
CA ASN A 895 -2.69 -38.70 6.88
C ASN A 895 -3.53 -39.42 5.80
N GLY A 896 -3.06 -40.58 5.34
CA GLY A 896 -3.71 -41.38 4.30
C GLY A 896 -2.72 -41.88 3.25
N THR A 897 -2.92 -43.10 2.75
CA THR A 897 -1.99 -43.81 1.86
C THR A 897 -2.04 -43.30 0.41
N TYR A 898 -1.49 -42.11 0.18
CA TYR A 898 -1.13 -41.64 -1.16
C TYR A 898 0.38 -41.89 -1.38
N LEU A 899 0.74 -42.49 -2.52
CA LEU A 899 2.14 -42.85 -2.86
C LEU A 899 2.88 -43.65 -1.76
N ASN A 900 2.17 -44.53 -1.02
CA ASN A 900 2.67 -45.32 0.11
C ASN A 900 3.20 -44.51 1.32
N ARG A 901 2.86 -43.22 1.43
CA ARG A 901 3.31 -42.36 2.54
C ARG A 901 2.21 -42.13 3.57
N THR A 902 2.58 -41.91 4.83
CA THR A 902 1.66 -41.57 5.93
C THR A 902 2.39 -40.70 6.94
N TRP A 903 1.73 -39.65 7.44
CA TRP A 903 2.29 -38.64 8.35
C TRP A 903 3.40 -37.77 7.76
N ASP A 904 3.50 -37.64 6.43
CA ASP A 904 4.46 -36.73 5.81
C ASP A 904 4.11 -35.26 6.11
N MET A 905 5.09 -34.51 6.59
CA MET A 905 5.07 -33.05 6.67
C MET A 905 5.33 -32.49 5.27
N VAL A 906 4.41 -31.64 4.80
CA VAL A 906 4.47 -31.01 3.48
C VAL A 906 4.37 -29.49 3.61
N GLY A 907 5.08 -28.78 2.74
CA GLY A 907 5.06 -27.33 2.67
C GLY A 907 4.60 -26.81 1.32
N ARG A 908 4.15 -25.56 1.30
CA ARG A 908 3.90 -24.73 0.11
C ARG A 908 4.24 -23.27 0.40
N THR A 909 4.42 -22.47 -0.63
CA THR A 909 4.70 -21.03 -0.57
C THR A 909 3.66 -20.26 -1.40
N GLU A 910 3.51 -18.96 -1.11
CA GLU A 910 2.71 -18.02 -1.94
C GLU A 910 3.23 -17.96 -3.38
N ILE A 911 4.54 -18.17 -3.56
CA ILE A 911 5.26 -18.19 -4.83
C ILE A 911 5.93 -19.55 -4.96
N PRO A 912 5.51 -20.41 -5.91
CA PRO A 912 6.11 -21.74 -6.20
C PRO A 912 7.62 -21.72 -6.40
N GLY A 913 8.29 -22.87 -6.29
CA GLY A 913 9.74 -23.00 -6.45
C GLY A 913 10.63 -22.42 -5.34
N LEU A 914 10.10 -21.59 -4.43
CA LEU A 914 10.88 -21.08 -3.29
C LEU A 914 11.17 -22.18 -2.26
N PRO A 915 12.45 -22.43 -1.86
CA PRO A 915 12.78 -23.49 -0.92
C PRO A 915 12.23 -23.24 0.49
N ILE A 916 11.68 -24.28 1.13
CA ILE A 916 11.26 -24.24 2.53
C ILE A 916 12.28 -24.96 3.40
N GLU A 917 12.68 -24.34 4.50
CA GLU A 917 13.49 -24.92 5.56
C GLU A 917 12.68 -25.11 6.85
N VAL A 918 13.05 -26.13 7.60
CA VAL A 918 12.53 -26.45 8.93
C VAL A 918 13.69 -26.52 9.93
N GLY A 919 13.48 -25.89 11.07
CA GLY A 919 14.42 -25.82 12.20
C GLY A 919 13.99 -26.74 13.33
N ASP A 920 14.94 -27.56 13.78
CA ASP A 920 14.89 -28.27 15.05
C ASP A 920 16.10 -27.88 15.92
N THR A 921 16.33 -28.54 17.06
CA THR A 921 17.43 -28.20 17.98
C THR A 921 18.83 -28.34 17.37
N ASN A 922 18.97 -28.97 16.21
CA ASN A 922 20.22 -29.13 15.47
C ASN A 922 20.40 -28.07 14.36
N GLY A 923 19.46 -27.13 14.22
CA GLY A 923 19.47 -26.06 13.22
C GLY A 923 18.46 -26.26 12.07
N PHE A 924 18.58 -25.42 11.04
CA PHE A 924 17.70 -25.44 9.88
C PHE A 924 18.19 -26.37 8.77
N ARG A 925 17.25 -27.08 8.13
CA ARG A 925 17.47 -27.99 7.00
C ARG A 925 16.28 -27.95 6.04
N PRO A 926 16.44 -28.33 4.74
CA PRO A 926 15.32 -28.36 3.80
C PRO A 926 14.16 -29.25 4.26
N LEU A 927 12.93 -28.81 4.01
CA LEU A 927 11.70 -29.54 4.33
C LEU A 927 11.48 -30.68 3.31
N ALA A 928 12.21 -31.78 3.48
CA ALA A 928 12.13 -32.96 2.63
C ALA A 928 11.55 -34.16 3.38
N ASN A 929 10.31 -34.54 3.05
CA ASN A 929 9.68 -35.83 3.41
C ASN A 929 9.80 -36.23 4.89
N ILE A 930 9.64 -35.28 5.81
CA ILE A 930 9.75 -35.56 7.26
C ILE A 930 8.51 -36.32 7.71
N ASN A 931 8.70 -37.47 8.36
CA ASN A 931 7.60 -38.20 8.96
C ASN A 931 7.28 -37.63 10.35
N ALA A 932 6.06 -37.12 10.52
CA ALA A 932 5.56 -36.49 11.74
C ALA A 932 5.13 -37.46 12.85
N ARG A 933 5.06 -38.76 12.55
CA ARG A 933 4.52 -39.78 13.47
C ARG A 933 5.43 -39.95 14.69
N GLY A 934 4.90 -39.76 15.90
CA GLY A 934 5.70 -39.76 17.12
C GLY A 934 6.36 -38.40 17.44
N LEU A 935 6.06 -37.35 16.66
CA LEU A 935 6.52 -35.98 16.90
C LEU A 935 5.38 -35.10 17.48
N GLU A 936 4.29 -35.70 17.95
CA GLU A 936 3.17 -34.99 18.56
C GLU A 936 3.61 -34.27 19.85
N GLY A 937 3.14 -33.03 20.04
CA GLY A 937 3.57 -32.12 21.11
C GLY A 937 4.88 -31.37 20.82
N GLN A 938 5.66 -31.78 19.82
CA GLN A 938 6.90 -31.07 19.46
C GLN A 938 6.59 -29.80 18.65
N SER A 939 7.46 -28.79 18.80
CA SER A 939 7.35 -27.51 18.10
C SER A 939 8.53 -27.33 17.14
N PHE A 940 8.22 -26.98 15.90
CA PHE A 940 9.20 -26.77 14.83
C PHE A 940 9.12 -25.32 14.33
N ALA A 941 10.27 -24.76 13.93
CA ALA A 941 10.34 -23.48 13.25
C ALA A 941 10.36 -23.70 11.73
N PHE A 942 9.69 -22.86 10.96
CA PHE A 942 9.69 -22.92 9.50
C PHE A 942 10.01 -21.56 8.91
N ARG A 943 10.78 -21.57 7.82
CA ARG A 943 11.11 -20.37 7.05
C ARG A 943 11.24 -20.71 5.57
N THR A 944 11.03 -19.73 4.72
CA THR A 944 11.26 -19.83 3.28
C THR A 944 12.60 -19.16 2.96
N LYS A 945 13.38 -19.73 2.05
CA LYS A 945 14.63 -19.14 1.54
C LYS A 945 14.33 -18.29 0.28
N ALA A 946 15.13 -17.27 0.02
CA ALA A 946 15.11 -16.60 -1.29
C ALA A 946 15.49 -17.56 -2.44
N SER A 947 15.17 -17.17 -3.68
CA SER A 947 15.24 -18.08 -4.84
C SER A 947 16.68 -18.38 -5.26
N HIS A 948 17.56 -17.38 -5.24
CA HIS A 948 18.93 -17.53 -5.69
C HIS A 948 19.69 -18.62 -4.89
N ILE A 949 20.41 -19.51 -5.59
CA ILE A 949 21.01 -20.71 -4.99
C ILE A 949 21.93 -20.40 -3.80
N ASN A 950 22.73 -19.33 -3.90
CA ASN A 950 23.65 -18.86 -2.86
C ASN A 950 23.03 -17.83 -1.89
N ALA A 951 21.71 -17.63 -1.91
CA ALA A 951 21.07 -16.63 -1.07
C ALA A 951 21.21 -16.93 0.43
N THR A 952 21.41 -15.86 1.21
CA THR A 952 21.41 -15.87 2.68
C THR A 952 20.19 -15.17 3.27
N ARG A 953 19.24 -14.71 2.43
CA ARG A 953 17.97 -14.11 2.87
C ARG A 953 16.91 -15.19 3.08
N TYR A 954 16.11 -14.99 4.14
CA TYR A 954 15.04 -15.87 4.56
C TYR A 954 13.80 -15.06 4.93
N SER A 955 12.62 -15.67 4.88
CA SER A 955 11.43 -15.14 5.56
C SER A 955 11.68 -15.10 7.07
N ARG A 956 10.89 -14.31 7.81
CA ARG A 956 10.77 -14.50 9.26
C ARG A 956 10.36 -15.94 9.58
N GLU A 957 10.73 -16.41 10.76
CA GLU A 957 10.39 -17.76 11.21
C GLU A 957 8.93 -17.82 11.68
N VAL A 958 8.27 -18.95 11.40
CA VAL A 958 6.92 -19.27 11.89
C VAL A 958 6.97 -20.56 12.68
N LEU A 959 6.46 -20.55 13.91
CA LEU A 959 6.42 -21.72 14.78
C LEU A 959 5.14 -22.53 14.54
N MET A 960 5.24 -23.85 14.58
CA MET A 960 4.10 -24.76 14.59
C MET A 960 4.34 -25.91 15.57
N THR A 961 3.44 -26.08 16.53
CA THR A 961 3.37 -27.26 17.41
C THR A 961 2.48 -28.31 16.77
N LEU A 962 2.95 -29.55 16.67
CA LEU A 962 2.17 -30.65 16.11
C LEU A 962 1.18 -31.16 17.17
N SER A 963 -0.13 -30.99 16.96
CA SER A 963 -1.15 -31.49 17.88
C SER A 963 -1.61 -32.91 17.49
N PRO A 964 -1.86 -33.81 18.48
CA PRO A 964 -2.22 -35.21 18.23
C PRO A 964 -3.58 -35.41 17.54
N PHE A 965 -4.41 -34.36 17.44
CA PHE A 965 -5.69 -34.38 16.72
C PHE A 965 -5.62 -33.68 15.35
N THR A 966 -4.45 -33.19 14.95
CA THR A 966 -4.25 -32.40 13.73
C THR A 966 -4.07 -33.28 12.50
N VAL A 967 -5.11 -34.08 12.23
CA VAL A 967 -5.28 -34.83 10.99
C VAL A 967 -5.97 -33.93 9.97
N TYR A 968 -5.20 -33.40 9.01
CA TYR A 968 -5.76 -32.58 7.95
C TYR A 968 -6.39 -33.44 6.83
N PRO A 969 -7.45 -32.95 6.17
CA PRO A 969 -8.15 -33.69 5.11
C PRO A 969 -7.22 -34.07 3.94
N THR A 970 -7.53 -35.20 3.29
CA THR A 970 -6.78 -35.66 2.10
C THR A 970 -6.96 -34.68 0.94
N ARG A 971 -6.08 -34.75 -0.07
CA ARG A 971 -6.17 -33.91 -1.28
C ARG A 971 -7.54 -34.03 -1.96
N GLU A 972 -8.17 -35.21 -1.94
CA GLU A 972 -9.53 -35.40 -2.48
C GLU A 972 -10.60 -34.72 -1.64
N MET A 973 -10.50 -34.74 -0.31
CA MET A 973 -11.43 -34.01 0.57
C MET A 973 -11.28 -32.49 0.43
N ILE A 974 -10.05 -31.98 0.28
CA ILE A 974 -9.79 -30.55 0.00
C ILE A 974 -10.44 -30.15 -1.34
N MET A 975 -10.20 -30.93 -2.41
CA MET A 975 -10.80 -30.71 -3.73
C MET A 975 -12.34 -30.81 -3.68
N GLN A 976 -12.92 -31.69 -2.85
CA GLN A 976 -14.37 -31.80 -2.68
C GLN A 976 -14.97 -30.63 -1.90
N GLU A 977 -14.36 -30.16 -0.80
CA GLU A 977 -14.81 -28.94 -0.11
C GLU A 977 -14.74 -27.72 -1.03
N GLN A 978 -13.66 -27.60 -1.82
CA GLN A 978 -13.47 -26.52 -2.78
C GLN A 978 -14.54 -26.54 -3.88
N PHE A 979 -14.76 -27.70 -4.51
CA PHE A 979 -15.83 -27.90 -5.49
C PHE A 979 -17.24 -27.69 -4.89
N VAL A 980 -17.43 -27.97 -3.60
CA VAL A 980 -18.65 -27.63 -2.86
C VAL A 980 -18.79 -26.13 -2.63
N ARG A 981 -17.72 -25.38 -2.30
CA ARG A 981 -17.75 -23.91 -2.18
C ARG A 981 -18.02 -23.24 -3.51
N GLU A 982 -17.39 -23.70 -4.59
CA GLU A 982 -17.66 -23.23 -5.96
C GLU A 982 -19.12 -23.49 -6.37
N ARG A 983 -19.62 -24.71 -6.14
CA ARG A 983 -21.04 -25.04 -6.34
C ARG A 983 -21.97 -24.19 -5.46
N GLN A 984 -21.62 -23.90 -4.21
CA GLN A 984 -22.44 -23.09 -3.32
C GLN A 984 -22.49 -21.63 -3.76
N MET A 985 -21.38 -21.05 -4.24
CA MET A 985 -21.38 -19.71 -4.84
C MET A 985 -22.19 -19.68 -6.15
N ALA A 986 -22.04 -20.69 -7.01
CA ALA A 986 -22.86 -20.84 -8.22
C ALA A 986 -24.36 -20.98 -7.92
N GLN A 987 -24.72 -21.78 -6.90
CA GLN A 987 -26.11 -21.99 -6.47
C GLN A 987 -26.71 -20.76 -5.77
N MET A 988 -25.94 -20.03 -4.96
CA MET A 988 -26.39 -18.74 -4.41
C MET A 988 -26.66 -17.71 -5.52
N GLY A 989 -25.90 -17.75 -6.61
CA GLY A 989 -26.19 -16.99 -7.84
C GLY A 989 -27.47 -17.43 -8.58
N GLN A 990 -27.99 -18.64 -8.35
CA GLN A 990 -29.19 -19.17 -9.00
C GLN A 990 -30.48 -19.00 -8.17
N MET A 991 -30.41 -18.63 -6.89
CA MET A 991 -31.58 -18.48 -6.00
C MET A 991 -32.35 -17.15 -6.18
N MET A 992 -32.46 -16.62 -7.40
CA MET A 992 -33.35 -15.49 -7.72
C MET A 992 -34.09 -15.63 -9.05
N PRO A 993 -35.38 -16.01 -8.99
CA PRO A 993 -36.37 -15.49 -9.92
C PRO A 993 -37.52 -14.77 -9.17
N GLY A 994 -37.86 -13.55 -9.59
CA GLY A 994 -39.14 -12.91 -9.23
C GLY A 994 -39.09 -11.79 -8.18
N ALA A 995 -38.56 -10.61 -8.57
CA ALA A 995 -38.77 -9.35 -7.82
C ALA A 995 -39.12 -8.16 -8.75
N ALA A 996 -39.76 -8.43 -9.88
CA ALA A 996 -40.27 -7.43 -10.81
C ALA A 996 -41.76 -7.67 -11.07
N GLY A 997 -42.63 -6.96 -10.35
CA GLY A 997 -44.08 -7.21 -10.38
C GLY A 997 -44.82 -6.67 -9.14
N GLY A 998 -44.71 -5.37 -8.89
CA GLY A 998 -45.27 -4.73 -7.69
C GLY A 998 -45.81 -3.32 -7.96
N GLN A 999 -46.67 -3.15 -8.96
CA GLN A 999 -47.36 -1.88 -9.17
C GLN A 999 -48.33 -1.61 -8.00
N MET A 1000 -48.13 -0.50 -7.29
CA MET A 1000 -49.19 0.09 -6.49
C MET A 1000 -50.34 0.52 -7.42
N GLN A 1001 -51.60 0.26 -7.02
CA GLN A 1001 -52.73 1.03 -7.51
C GLN A 1001 -53.62 1.53 -6.36
N PRO A 1002 -54.31 2.68 -6.52
CA PRO A 1002 -55.00 3.35 -5.42
C PRO A 1002 -56.37 2.74 -5.13
N GLY A 1003 -56.93 3.08 -3.97
CA GLY A 1003 -58.22 2.56 -3.53
C GLY A 1003 -59.44 3.25 -4.15
N ARG A 1004 -60.44 2.41 -4.46
CA ARG A 1004 -61.91 2.67 -4.52
C ARG A 1004 -62.57 3.25 -5.79
N THR A 1005 -63.50 2.42 -6.27
CA THR A 1005 -64.87 2.72 -6.77
C THR A 1005 -65.09 3.45 -8.10
N GLY A 1006 -65.65 2.71 -9.06
CA GLY A 1006 -66.33 3.17 -10.27
C GLY A 1006 -66.96 1.97 -11.01
N GLN A 1007 -68.13 2.13 -11.64
CA GLN A 1007 -68.87 1.06 -12.31
C GLN A 1007 -68.97 1.28 -13.83
N ILE A 1008 -68.75 0.23 -14.63
CA ILE A 1008 -69.62 -0.32 -15.70
C ILE A 1008 -70.46 0.69 -16.56
N PRO A 1009 -70.53 0.59 -17.93
CA PRO A 1009 -69.77 -0.28 -18.88
C PRO A 1009 -69.44 0.44 -20.25
N PRO A 1010 -69.64 -0.07 -21.52
CA PRO A 1010 -68.73 0.30 -22.65
C PRO A 1010 -69.40 0.88 -23.92
N MET A 1011 -68.62 1.22 -24.99
CA MET A 1011 -68.95 0.88 -26.39
C MET A 1011 -67.93 1.34 -27.48
N ALA A 1012 -67.93 0.58 -28.59
CA ALA A 1012 -67.80 0.99 -30.02
C ALA A 1012 -66.52 1.66 -30.62
N SER A 1013 -65.82 0.87 -31.45
CA SER A 1013 -65.36 1.14 -32.85
C SER A 1013 -64.70 2.47 -33.29
N GLY A 1014 -63.58 2.40 -34.03
CA GLY A 1014 -63.08 3.53 -34.84
C GLY A 1014 -61.78 3.34 -35.65
N ASN A 1015 -61.87 2.70 -36.83
CA ASN A 1015 -61.03 2.82 -38.05
C ASN A 1015 -59.48 2.66 -38.04
N VAL A 1016 -58.99 2.06 -39.15
CA VAL A 1016 -57.59 2.09 -39.66
C VAL A 1016 -57.50 3.10 -40.83
N PRO A 1017 -56.32 3.65 -41.20
CA PRO A 1017 -55.41 2.99 -42.17
C PRO A 1017 -53.92 3.04 -41.73
N GLN A 1018 -53.13 1.97 -41.87
CA GLN A 1018 -52.34 1.60 -43.07
C GLN A 1018 -51.43 2.69 -43.66
N LEU A 1019 -50.11 2.46 -43.64
CA LEU A 1019 -49.23 2.59 -44.81
C LEU A 1019 -47.86 1.90 -44.62
N LEU A 1020 -47.43 1.14 -45.64
CA LEU A 1020 -46.19 0.39 -45.89
C LEU A 1020 -46.16 0.13 -47.42
N PRO A 1021 -45.11 -0.44 -48.08
CA PRO A 1021 -43.76 -0.83 -47.64
C PRO A 1021 -42.63 -0.29 -48.58
N GLY A 1022 -41.40 -0.82 -48.45
CA GLY A 1022 -40.37 -0.83 -49.50
C GLY A 1022 -39.57 -2.15 -49.46
N GLN A 1023 -39.12 -2.69 -50.60
CA GLN A 1023 -38.54 -4.05 -50.71
C GLN A 1023 -37.32 -4.13 -51.66
N GLY A 1024 -36.52 -5.20 -51.51
CA GLY A 1024 -35.54 -5.74 -52.49
C GLY A 1024 -34.17 -6.05 -51.86
N SER A 1025 -33.56 -7.25 -51.83
CA SER A 1025 -33.42 -8.43 -52.72
C SER A 1025 -32.08 -8.44 -53.51
N SER A 1026 -31.33 -9.54 -53.73
CA SER A 1026 -31.35 -10.94 -53.24
C SER A 1026 -30.13 -11.76 -53.81
N MET A 1027 -30.00 -13.06 -53.46
CA MET A 1027 -29.20 -14.13 -54.15
C MET A 1027 -27.65 -14.08 -54.02
N GLN A 1028 -26.81 -15.13 -54.20
CA GLN A 1028 -26.84 -16.63 -54.31
C GLN A 1028 -25.35 -17.16 -54.29
N GLN A 1029 -24.92 -18.43 -54.14
CA GLN A 1029 -25.37 -19.67 -53.44
C GLN A 1029 -24.28 -20.80 -53.51
N GLY A 1030 -24.25 -21.75 -52.55
CA GLY A 1030 -23.63 -23.10 -52.70
C GLY A 1030 -22.19 -23.33 -52.19
N ALA A 1031 -21.72 -24.56 -51.91
CA ALA A 1031 -22.41 -25.86 -51.78
C ALA A 1031 -21.54 -26.99 -51.13
N GLN A 1032 -22.19 -27.91 -50.37
CA GLN A 1032 -21.80 -29.32 -50.02
C GLN A 1032 -20.50 -29.61 -49.22
N GLY A 1033 -20.38 -30.70 -48.42
CA GLY A 1033 -21.36 -31.69 -47.93
C GLY A 1033 -20.77 -32.93 -47.22
N GLN A 1034 -21.58 -33.66 -46.43
CA GLN A 1034 -21.36 -34.99 -45.77
C GLN A 1034 -20.28 -35.06 -44.65
N MET A 1035 -20.52 -35.55 -43.43
CA MET A 1035 -21.08 -36.82 -42.88
C MET A 1035 -20.11 -38.02 -42.86
N PHE A 1036 -19.76 -38.51 -41.66
CA PHE A 1036 -19.83 -39.94 -41.27
C PHE A 1036 -19.59 -40.14 -39.77
N ALA A 1037 -20.19 -41.20 -39.19
CA ALA A 1037 -19.89 -41.73 -37.86
C ALA A 1037 -20.21 -43.25 -37.81
N PRO A 1038 -19.46 -44.06 -37.03
CA PRO A 1038 -19.85 -45.43 -36.68
C PRO A 1038 -20.11 -45.58 -35.16
N GLY A 1039 -20.79 -46.67 -34.77
CA GLY A 1039 -20.99 -47.02 -33.35
C GLY A 1039 -21.37 -48.50 -33.15
N PHE A 1040 -21.38 -48.94 -31.90
CA PHE A 1040 -21.85 -50.25 -31.38
C PHE A 1040 -22.59 -49.97 -30.05
N GLN A 1041 -23.79 -50.48 -29.73
CA GLN A 1041 -24.26 -51.89 -29.61
C GLN A 1041 -23.55 -52.69 -28.50
N THR A 1042 -24.21 -53.43 -27.58
CA THR A 1042 -25.63 -53.49 -27.12
C THR A 1042 -25.71 -54.31 -25.81
N GLY A 1043 -26.75 -54.09 -24.98
CA GLY A 1043 -27.18 -55.03 -23.91
C GLY A 1043 -27.89 -54.28 -22.77
N THR A 1044 -29.18 -54.48 -22.43
CA THR A 1044 -29.90 -55.68 -21.93
C THR A 1044 -29.26 -56.28 -20.66
N GLY A 1045 -29.93 -56.36 -19.51
CA GLY A 1045 -31.25 -55.85 -19.12
C GLY A 1045 -31.71 -56.49 -17.79
N GLY A 1046 -32.61 -55.85 -17.03
CA GLY A 1046 -33.12 -56.43 -15.79
C GLY A 1046 -33.99 -55.48 -14.94
N GLN A 1047 -35.30 -55.70 -14.94
CA GLN A 1047 -36.23 -55.17 -13.94
C GLN A 1047 -36.77 -56.34 -13.09
N ALA A 1048 -36.82 -56.17 -11.76
CA ALA A 1048 -37.76 -56.87 -10.88
C ALA A 1048 -37.86 -56.18 -9.51
N THR A 1049 -39.07 -55.74 -9.16
CA THR A 1049 -39.82 -55.95 -7.88
C THR A 1049 -39.06 -56.21 -6.56
N MET A 1050 -39.57 -55.87 -5.36
CA MET A 1050 -40.67 -55.00 -4.86
C MET A 1050 -40.51 -54.95 -3.31
N GLY A 1051 -41.02 -53.92 -2.64
CA GLY A 1051 -41.16 -53.95 -1.18
C GLY A 1051 -41.30 -52.56 -0.53
N GLY A 1052 -42.47 -52.27 0.04
CA GLY A 1052 -42.69 -51.07 0.85
C GLY A 1052 -43.63 -51.37 2.03
N GLY A 1053 -43.63 -50.52 3.06
CA GLY A 1053 -44.55 -50.66 4.21
C GLY A 1053 -44.35 -49.63 5.34
N GLY A 1054 -45.32 -48.73 5.52
CA GLY A 1054 -45.44 -47.77 6.64
C GLY A 1054 -44.51 -46.53 6.55
N GLY A 1055 -44.94 -45.28 6.78
CA GLY A 1055 -46.24 -44.72 7.23
C GLY A 1055 -46.36 -44.69 8.76
N SER A 1056 -46.63 -43.57 9.46
CA SER A 1056 -47.35 -42.30 9.16
C SER A 1056 -46.51 -41.02 9.49
N PHE A 1057 -46.74 -39.80 8.96
CA PHE A 1057 -47.77 -38.78 9.31
C PHE A 1057 -48.06 -38.65 10.83
N THR A 1058 -48.13 -37.48 11.49
CA THR A 1058 -48.12 -36.01 11.14
C THR A 1058 -47.09 -35.26 12.03
N GLY A 1059 -46.79 -33.95 12.00
CA GLY A 1059 -47.21 -32.79 11.18
C GLY A 1059 -47.57 -31.55 12.04
N ASN A 1060 -46.95 -30.38 11.79
CA ASN A 1060 -47.24 -29.03 12.37
C ASN A 1060 -46.99 -28.84 13.89
N SER A 1061 -46.78 -27.62 14.46
CA SER A 1061 -46.56 -26.25 13.92
C SER A 1061 -46.21 -25.22 15.03
N GLN A 1062 -45.58 -24.09 14.65
CA GLN A 1062 -45.59 -22.75 15.33
C GLN A 1062 -44.86 -22.62 16.70
N MET A 1063 -44.05 -21.56 16.87
CA MET A 1063 -44.26 -20.29 17.65
C MET A 1063 -44.36 -20.47 19.18
N ASP A 1064 -43.91 -19.54 20.04
CA ASP A 1064 -43.54 -18.14 19.80
C ASP A 1064 -42.40 -17.65 20.73
N ALA A 1065 -42.06 -16.35 20.62
CA ALA A 1065 -41.02 -15.57 21.26
C ALA A 1065 -40.73 -15.80 22.76
N LEU A 1066 -39.47 -15.53 23.15
CA LEU A 1066 -39.16 -14.97 24.47
C LEU A 1066 -38.04 -13.92 24.41
N ARG A 1067 -38.17 -12.87 25.25
CA ARG A 1067 -37.24 -11.74 25.36
C ARG A 1067 -36.55 -11.75 26.73
N ARG A 1068 -35.29 -11.29 26.73
CA ARG A 1068 -34.56 -10.58 27.81
C ARG A 1068 -34.01 -11.33 29.03
N GLN A 1069 -32.72 -11.01 29.25
CA GLN A 1069 -32.06 -10.65 30.51
C GLN A 1069 -31.48 -11.72 31.46
N GLN A 1070 -30.18 -11.49 31.73
CA GLN A 1070 -29.50 -11.58 33.03
C GLN A 1070 -29.48 -12.92 33.77
N GLN A 1071 -28.27 -13.47 33.91
CA GLN A 1071 -27.56 -13.39 35.20
C GLN A 1071 -26.04 -13.50 35.04
N LEU A 1072 -25.32 -12.89 35.97
CA LEU A 1072 -23.89 -13.11 36.26
C LEU A 1072 -23.74 -14.34 37.15
N PRO A 1073 -22.53 -14.91 37.24
CA PRO A 1073 -22.00 -15.30 38.54
C PRO A 1073 -20.67 -14.62 38.87
N THR A 1074 -20.51 -14.21 40.13
CA THR A 1074 -19.35 -13.44 40.61
C THR A 1074 -18.59 -14.22 41.69
N ALA A 1075 -17.25 -14.37 41.52
CA ALA A 1075 -16.28 -14.78 42.56
C ALA A 1075 -16.46 -16.21 43.18
N MET A 1076 -15.46 -16.87 43.78
CA MET A 1076 -14.25 -16.39 44.47
C MET A 1076 -13.01 -17.29 44.31
N ALA A 1077 -11.84 -16.65 44.48
CA ALA A 1077 -10.56 -17.10 45.07
C ALA A 1077 -10.21 -18.59 45.27
N GLY A 1078 -8.95 -18.97 44.94
CA GLY A 1078 -8.34 -20.16 45.58
C GLY A 1078 -7.01 -20.74 45.07
N ARG A 1079 -5.87 -20.07 45.36
CA ARG A 1079 -4.53 -20.68 45.65
C ARG A 1079 -3.72 -21.50 44.59
N THR A 1080 -2.48 -21.00 44.43
CA THR A 1080 -1.16 -21.70 44.45
C THR A 1080 -0.63 -22.55 43.27
N ALA A 1081 0.59 -22.13 42.86
CA ALA A 1081 1.75 -22.91 42.41
C ALA A 1081 1.75 -23.52 41.00
N GLY A 1082 2.85 -23.27 40.28
CA GLY A 1082 3.09 -23.56 38.87
C GLY A 1082 4.10 -22.55 38.34
#